data_AF-A0A9W6HW20-F1
#
_entry.id   AF-A0A9W6HW20-F1
#
_cell.length_a   1.000
_cell.length_b   1.000
_cell.length_c   1.000
_cell.angle_alpha   90.00
_cell.angle_beta   90.00
_cell.angle_gamma   90.00
#
_symmetry.space_group_name_H-M   'P 1'
#
loop_
_entity.id
_entity.type
_entity.pdbx_description
1 polymer ?
#
loop_
_entity_poly.entity_id
_entity_poly.type
_entity_poly.pdbx_seq_one_letter_code
_entity_poly.pdbx_strand_id
1 'polypeptide(L)'
;MTEVGVLLPLRIETRFSGSRLCLRVVPDEPWLTRHDPRPTEAEMTALQRYAQQVDRAAWNEFATAVGAPRAAFLVRTYMPEGAVIDPGELRVRPVFPRISSFPTELLVWLASGGGAPRHVLTLQVDHDRLTIEPYDPDNLSVVRWWEDWEEAKLAGLAGEIELDGNGDDIDLLVVTGLGQGMPRTLFGDHRDAGSLGLIALGTATNSVDGTPAANLAQDADTWFDLLHALPTDNDRTISMALTGDPDALGALPGPPGQHFSDSTAMVGALWPALWGFAATDVWGLPLAAEAAAWARQALFPEGPFPVLRVGSQPYGLLPATALSRWIADADDVEAALIRPLMLLREQWQAAAEGRGTAAGASAEELLDLIGHVPSAPGYRHRRAFPLELWWLSLLLLGADVSWTEFDEAWRDDHPLSAELGLDPTRRYGARGRSRPLALPLVVPAELPANRTVTDVLKQLVELAHRNPTTFQSIELLEEAFLRFRPASLLLRLVIRALQVAIGDVGREALGDTTPGPEPVARPFTEPGRLEHWINRTTQALVSGATPAAHAFQMVAKSIEQLADIPEDRLERLLRATVDTALYRLDPWLLGPPTRRLQTLLDAGVEPVLGAYGWVDAPRPGSPGPTSAGLLHAPSPGQALTATVLRDRAVSDPEPSRWHMDLTSRTVREAARIGEHVRLGAHLAEALGREVERIAGSRALVDQLRDQFRLRTEHAGRRVCDGLAVLATDPAGLGFSAQQRAQLEELRAAVNAYGDLLVAEAVHHVTQGRATVAGAAMDAAAGLSRPPELEVIRTPRQGRAVATSVLVLIPDAAAPPEPADNFARAEQSPIEIADPAVARFVATQAGEAIDWVWTAGSSSVTLADLGLGPADALTLSRTELERLATDALGDIDSFDGFDGSERYEAAVRLVGLLGRSPAEPDAITTRPGKPTGPSGIEDDLRGRYLRLLRTSEVLTDLLGTVTDATALERLLLACRRWGILTNSPLMARELLLARRAMAPSAQQLDRDGLLEAITALVCPTGQLALLSRPDGLPSFAQADLDLEWLTVVAAVRPALARLEVHQFLARQPLQAWATKPTDPWQSGPANTERLVVAYGPPTLDQVAATVIDRWTEVIPDTEHTTAAAFGFDAPAARAPQAILLAVPPDSGGSLDPATLLDVIVETRQLAHARMARPADLDPQLRGLLPTALLPAAGRIETFLDPQG
;
A
#
# COMPACT_ATOMS: atom_id res chain seq x y z
N MET A 1 -4.15 -24.51 31.31
CA MET A 1 -3.85 -23.31 32.12
C MET A 1 -4.96 -22.33 31.83
N THR A 2 -5.35 -21.50 32.80
CA THR A 2 -6.32 -20.42 32.56
C THR A 2 -5.64 -19.37 31.69
N GLU A 3 -6.27 -19.00 30.58
CA GLU A 3 -5.71 -18.07 29.59
C GLU A 3 -6.73 -16.95 29.32
N VAL A 4 -6.23 -15.75 29.04
CA VAL A 4 -7.03 -14.61 28.58
C VAL A 4 -6.71 -14.38 27.11
N GLY A 5 -7.72 -14.34 26.24
CA GLY A 5 -7.52 -14.13 24.81
C GLY A 5 -7.63 -12.65 24.43
N VAL A 6 -6.63 -12.09 23.76
CA VAL A 6 -6.73 -10.79 23.07
C VAL A 6 -7.12 -11.07 21.63
N LEU A 7 -8.43 -11.06 21.36
CA LEU A 7 -8.97 -11.38 20.05
C LEU A 7 -8.98 -10.14 19.17
N LEU A 8 -8.24 -10.19 18.07
CA LEU A 8 -8.17 -9.13 17.09
C LEU A 8 -9.18 -9.37 15.96
N PRO A 9 -9.77 -8.30 15.41
CA PRO A 9 -10.83 -8.41 14.42
C PRO A 9 -10.32 -8.92 13.08
N LEU A 10 -11.21 -9.63 12.37
CA LEU A 10 -11.05 -10.13 11.02
C LEU A 10 -12.17 -9.56 10.13
N ARG A 11 -11.83 -9.30 8.87
CA ARG A 11 -12.82 -9.10 7.80
C ARG A 11 -13.13 -10.44 7.16
N ILE A 12 -14.42 -10.71 6.93
CA ILE A 12 -14.88 -11.92 6.26
C ILE A 12 -15.53 -11.50 4.95
N GLU A 13 -15.03 -12.04 3.85
CA GLU A 13 -15.59 -11.85 2.52
C GLU A 13 -16.23 -13.14 2.05
N THR A 14 -17.44 -13.04 1.52
CA THR A 14 -18.23 -14.17 1.07
C THR A 14 -18.63 -14.01 -0.39
N ARG A 15 -18.53 -15.09 -1.17
CA ARG A 15 -19.05 -15.19 -2.53
C ARG A 15 -19.85 -16.47 -2.70
N PHE A 16 -21.06 -16.35 -3.23
CA PHE A 16 -21.93 -17.49 -3.53
C PHE A 16 -21.70 -17.96 -4.97
N SER A 17 -21.61 -19.27 -5.16
CA SER A 17 -21.53 -19.94 -6.46
C SER A 17 -22.41 -21.19 -6.46
N GLY A 18 -23.71 -21.01 -6.73
CA GLY A 18 -24.69 -22.08 -6.57
C GLY A 18 -24.85 -22.48 -5.11
N SER A 19 -24.70 -23.78 -4.80
CA SER A 19 -24.73 -24.32 -3.43
C SER A 19 -23.40 -24.17 -2.68
N ARG A 20 -22.43 -23.45 -3.24
CA ARG A 20 -21.11 -23.28 -2.62
C ARG A 20 -20.93 -21.86 -2.10
N LEU A 21 -20.47 -21.76 -0.86
CA LEU A 21 -20.03 -20.52 -0.24
C LEU A 21 -18.50 -20.47 -0.23
N CYS A 22 -17.93 -19.57 -1.01
CA CYS A 22 -16.52 -19.21 -0.97
C CYS A 22 -16.30 -18.17 0.13
N LEU A 23 -15.45 -18.47 1.10
CA LEU A 23 -15.10 -17.60 2.22
C LEU A 23 -13.63 -17.18 2.10
N ARG A 24 -13.36 -15.89 2.31
CA ARG A 24 -12.01 -15.35 2.50
C ARG A 24 -11.92 -14.59 3.81
N VAL A 25 -10.88 -14.87 4.58
CA VAL A 25 -10.52 -14.18 5.81
C VAL A 25 -9.41 -13.17 5.50
N VAL A 26 -9.62 -11.92 5.88
CA VAL A 26 -8.63 -10.86 5.72
C VAL A 26 -8.32 -10.29 7.11
N PRO A 27 -7.07 -10.41 7.59
CA PRO A 27 -6.64 -9.78 8.84
C PRO A 27 -6.85 -8.26 8.80
N ASP A 28 -7.44 -7.68 9.85
CA ASP A 28 -7.61 -6.23 9.96
C ASP A 28 -6.32 -5.53 10.44
N GLU A 29 -6.32 -4.20 10.51
CA GLU A 29 -5.15 -3.35 10.80
C GLU A 29 -4.29 -3.77 12.03
N PRO A 30 -4.85 -4.25 13.15
CA PRO A 30 -4.06 -4.68 14.32
C PRO A 30 -3.19 -5.91 14.08
N TRP A 31 -3.37 -6.64 12.97
CA TRP A 31 -2.48 -7.74 12.60
C TRP A 31 -1.25 -7.28 11.80
N LEU A 32 -1.26 -6.05 11.28
CA LEU A 32 -0.29 -5.55 10.31
C LEU A 32 0.84 -4.78 10.99
N THR A 33 1.95 -5.47 11.31
CA THR A 33 3.14 -4.81 11.85
C THR A 33 3.96 -4.18 10.75
N ARG A 34 4.38 -2.92 10.96
CA ARG A 34 5.20 -2.14 10.02
C ARG A 34 6.56 -1.75 10.59
N HIS A 35 6.83 -2.17 11.82
CA HIS A 35 8.06 -1.89 12.52
C HIS A 35 9.20 -2.80 12.02
N ASP A 36 10.37 -2.22 11.75
CA ASP A 36 11.63 -2.97 11.68
C ASP A 36 12.54 -2.41 12.77
N PRO A 37 12.98 -3.21 13.74
CA PRO A 37 13.86 -2.71 14.79
C PRO A 37 15.20 -2.21 14.23
N ARG A 38 15.66 -2.72 13.08
CA ARG A 38 16.96 -2.34 12.49
C ARG A 38 16.92 -0.93 11.87
N PRO A 39 17.89 -0.05 12.19
CA PRO A 39 18.00 1.27 11.58
C PRO A 39 18.74 1.23 10.24
N THR A 40 18.50 2.20 9.37
CA THR A 40 19.29 2.48 8.17
C THR A 40 20.53 3.32 8.52
N GLU A 41 21.52 3.34 7.62
CA GLU A 41 22.71 4.19 7.76
C GLU A 41 22.36 5.70 7.86
N ALA A 42 21.36 6.13 7.08
CA ALA A 42 20.86 7.51 7.12
C ALA A 42 20.19 7.85 8.47
N GLU A 43 19.39 6.93 9.01
CA GLU A 43 18.78 7.07 10.35
C GLU A 43 19.85 7.18 11.44
N MET A 44 20.90 6.35 11.39
CA MET A 44 22.00 6.41 12.36
C MET A 44 22.80 7.71 12.26
N THR A 45 23.05 8.19 11.05
CA THR A 45 23.74 9.48 10.81
C THR A 45 22.91 10.65 11.36
N ALA A 46 21.58 10.60 11.20
CA ALA A 46 20.69 11.62 11.73
C ALA A 46 20.61 11.56 13.28
N LEU A 47 20.58 10.36 13.87
CA LEU A 47 20.65 10.17 15.32
C LEU A 47 21.97 10.69 15.91
N GLN A 48 23.11 10.45 15.25
CA GLN A 48 24.41 10.98 15.68
C GLN A 48 24.46 12.51 15.65
N ARG A 49 23.81 13.15 14.66
CA ARG A 49 23.68 14.62 14.63
C ARG A 49 22.83 15.13 15.78
N TYR A 50 21.70 14.50 16.06
CA TYR A 50 20.87 14.82 17.21
C TYR A 50 21.64 14.66 18.54
N ALA A 51 22.44 13.60 18.68
CA ALA A 51 23.24 13.34 19.87
C ALA A 51 24.30 14.42 20.17
N GLN A 52 24.71 15.22 19.17
CA GLN A 52 25.64 16.33 19.38
C GLN A 52 24.99 17.52 20.10
N GLN A 53 23.68 17.72 19.95
CA GLN A 53 22.94 18.81 20.55
C GLN A 53 21.49 18.38 20.81
N VAL A 54 21.23 17.91 22.04
CA VAL A 54 19.92 17.38 22.46
C VAL A 54 19.00 18.54 22.87
N ASP A 55 18.38 19.20 21.88
CA ASP A 55 17.36 20.23 22.09
C ASP A 55 16.17 20.08 21.13
N ARG A 56 15.14 20.92 21.32
CA ARG A 56 13.88 20.82 20.55
C ARG A 56 14.04 21.19 19.08
N ALA A 57 15.00 22.05 18.73
CA ALA A 57 15.26 22.40 17.34
C ALA A 57 15.94 21.23 16.61
N ALA A 58 16.94 20.61 17.24
CA ALA A 58 17.60 19.42 16.73
C ALA A 58 16.63 18.22 16.64
N TRP A 59 15.71 18.08 17.61
CA TRP A 59 14.65 17.09 17.55
C TRP A 59 13.75 17.29 16.33
N ASN A 60 13.30 18.51 16.07
CA ASN A 60 12.42 18.79 14.93
C ASN A 60 13.11 18.51 13.58
N GLU A 61 14.41 18.84 13.46
CA GLU A 61 15.20 18.45 12.28
C GLU A 61 15.28 16.93 12.14
N PHE A 62 15.59 16.22 13.23
CA PHE A 62 15.70 14.76 13.23
C PHE A 62 14.38 14.07 12.91
N ALA A 63 13.30 14.45 13.59
CA ALA A 63 11.95 13.94 13.38
C ALA A 63 11.43 14.22 11.97
N THR A 64 11.79 15.35 11.36
CA THR A 64 11.45 15.63 9.95
C THR A 64 12.18 14.70 8.99
N ALA A 65 13.44 14.34 9.30
CA ALA A 65 14.25 13.49 8.45
C ALA A 65 13.85 12.01 8.49
N VAL A 66 13.44 11.48 9.65
CA VAL A 66 13.16 10.04 9.84
C VAL A 66 11.71 9.71 10.20
N GLY A 67 10.89 10.72 10.51
CA GLY A 67 9.55 10.58 11.09
C GLY A 67 9.58 10.61 12.62
N ALA A 68 8.69 11.39 13.25
CA ALA A 68 8.69 11.61 14.70
C ALA A 68 8.57 10.33 15.56
N PRO A 69 7.69 9.37 15.25
CA PRO A 69 7.64 8.13 16.03
C PRO A 69 8.90 7.28 15.89
N ARG A 70 9.45 7.24 14.67
CA ARG A 70 10.69 6.50 14.37
C ARG A 70 11.87 7.12 15.09
N ALA A 71 11.97 8.45 15.12
CA ALA A 71 12.96 9.18 15.90
C ALA A 71 12.88 8.82 17.40
N ALA A 72 11.66 8.74 17.96
CA ALA A 72 11.47 8.40 19.38
C ALA A 72 11.94 6.97 19.69
N PHE A 73 11.63 6.01 18.82
CA PHE A 73 12.16 4.65 18.91
C PHE A 73 13.70 4.63 18.85
N LEU A 74 14.31 5.33 17.88
CA LEU A 74 15.76 5.35 17.70
C LEU A 74 16.48 5.92 18.93
N VAL A 75 15.95 6.99 19.53
CA VAL A 75 16.51 7.56 20.77
C VAL A 75 16.38 6.58 21.93
N ARG A 76 15.19 5.99 22.14
CA ARG A 76 14.96 5.02 23.23
C ARG A 76 15.84 3.77 23.13
N THR A 77 16.04 3.26 21.92
CA THR A 77 16.71 1.97 21.69
C THR A 77 18.20 2.12 21.47
N TYR A 78 18.63 3.10 20.67
CA TYR A 78 20.02 3.27 20.22
C TYR A 78 20.75 4.46 20.82
N MET A 79 20.11 5.23 21.72
CA MET A 79 20.77 6.26 22.50
C MET A 79 20.43 6.17 24.01
N PRO A 80 20.53 4.97 24.64
CA PRO A 80 20.29 4.87 26.07
C PRO A 80 21.32 5.73 26.83
N GLU A 81 20.87 6.42 27.88
CA GLU A 81 21.73 7.27 28.74
C GLU A 81 22.46 8.42 28.00
N GLY A 82 22.03 8.76 26.78
CA GLY A 82 22.56 9.88 26.01
C GLY A 82 23.74 9.55 25.10
N ALA A 83 24.13 8.28 24.96
CA ALA A 83 25.21 7.86 24.07
C ALA A 83 24.70 6.94 22.96
N VAL A 84 25.06 7.24 21.70
CA VAL A 84 24.67 6.41 20.55
C VAL A 84 25.43 5.09 20.57
N ILE A 85 24.70 3.97 20.56
CA ILE A 85 25.26 2.62 20.51
C ILE A 85 25.21 2.03 19.09
N ASP A 86 26.09 1.08 18.81
CA ASP A 86 26.12 0.37 17.54
C ASP A 86 24.91 -0.57 17.42
N PRO A 87 24.08 -0.45 16.36
CA PRO A 87 22.94 -1.33 16.16
C PRO A 87 23.30 -2.78 15.81
N GLY A 88 24.56 -3.07 15.44
CA GLY A 88 25.04 -4.39 15.05
C GLY A 88 24.63 -4.80 13.63
N GLU A 89 23.35 -4.62 13.26
CA GLU A 89 22.83 -4.87 11.92
C GLU A 89 22.05 -3.66 11.39
N LEU A 90 22.33 -3.25 10.15
CA LEU A 90 21.62 -2.18 9.46
C LEU A 90 20.58 -2.71 8.49
N ARG A 91 19.46 -1.99 8.39
CA ARG A 91 18.41 -2.24 7.39
C ARG A 91 18.87 -1.73 6.03
N VAL A 92 18.97 -2.66 5.07
CA VAL A 92 19.38 -2.38 3.68
C VAL A 92 18.21 -2.35 2.70
N ARG A 93 17.07 -2.96 3.07
CA ARG A 93 15.85 -3.03 2.25
C ARG A 93 14.65 -2.42 2.98
N PRO A 94 13.69 -1.83 2.25
CA PRO A 94 12.43 -1.41 2.85
C PRO A 94 11.69 -2.62 3.44
N VAL A 95 10.90 -2.38 4.48
CA VAL A 95 10.07 -3.40 5.12
C VAL A 95 8.62 -3.17 4.75
N PHE A 96 7.98 -4.22 4.26
CA PHE A 96 6.55 -4.25 4.02
C PHE A 96 5.80 -4.72 5.27
N PRO A 97 4.50 -4.42 5.37
CA PRO A 97 3.68 -4.90 6.47
C PRO A 97 3.77 -6.43 6.60
N ARG A 98 3.83 -6.94 7.83
CA ARG A 98 3.87 -8.37 8.10
C ARG A 98 2.72 -8.75 9.01
N ILE A 99 2.19 -9.94 8.81
CA ILE A 99 1.27 -10.56 9.74
C ILE A 99 2.11 -11.45 10.65
N SER A 100 2.26 -11.03 11.91
CA SER A 100 3.08 -11.75 12.90
C SER A 100 2.17 -12.40 13.94
N SER A 101 2.52 -13.60 14.38
CA SER A 101 1.84 -14.28 15.48
C SER A 101 0.34 -14.52 15.27
N PHE A 102 -0.07 -14.70 14.02
CA PHE A 102 -1.45 -15.08 13.66
C PHE A 102 -1.77 -16.50 14.16
N PRO A 103 -3.05 -16.84 14.41
CA PRO A 103 -3.41 -18.20 14.79
C PRO A 103 -3.09 -19.20 13.67
N THR A 104 -2.50 -20.35 14.01
CA THR A 104 -2.18 -21.42 13.05
C THR A 104 -3.43 -22.13 12.53
N GLU A 105 -4.54 -22.03 13.26
CA GLU A 105 -5.82 -22.63 12.91
C GLU A 105 -6.93 -21.61 13.07
N LEU A 106 -7.75 -21.45 12.02
CA LEU A 106 -9.00 -20.71 12.08
C LEU A 106 -10.17 -21.68 11.91
N LEU A 107 -11.15 -21.58 12.78
CA LEU A 107 -12.36 -22.39 12.79
C LEU A 107 -13.53 -21.56 12.27
N VAL A 108 -14.22 -22.09 11.27
CA VAL A 108 -15.40 -21.48 10.67
C VAL A 108 -16.65 -22.18 11.15
N TRP A 109 -17.58 -21.39 11.65
CA TRP A 109 -18.86 -21.82 12.20
C TRP A 109 -20.00 -21.19 11.42
N LEU A 110 -21.03 -21.97 11.15
CA LEU A 110 -22.20 -21.54 10.38
C LEU A 110 -23.46 -21.95 11.12
N ALA A 111 -24.38 -21.00 11.30
CA ALA A 111 -25.75 -21.24 11.74
C ALA A 111 -26.71 -21.05 10.55
N SER A 112 -27.70 -21.94 10.43
CA SER A 112 -28.75 -21.85 9.42
C SER A 112 -30.11 -22.30 9.96
N GLY A 113 -31.19 -21.74 9.41
CA GLY A 113 -32.56 -22.10 9.73
C GLY A 113 -32.96 -21.91 11.21
N GLY A 114 -32.33 -20.96 11.91
CA GLY A 114 -32.51 -20.71 13.34
C GLY A 114 -31.78 -21.69 14.26
N GLY A 115 -30.92 -22.56 13.73
CA GLY A 115 -30.12 -23.51 14.50
C GLY A 115 -28.90 -22.90 15.19
N ALA A 116 -28.29 -23.65 16.12
CA ALA A 116 -27.03 -23.25 16.74
C ALA A 116 -25.86 -23.32 15.73
N PRO A 117 -24.82 -22.47 15.85
CA PRO A 117 -23.67 -22.53 14.96
C PRO A 117 -22.96 -23.89 15.06
N ARG A 118 -22.71 -24.51 13.90
CA ARG A 118 -21.94 -25.75 13.78
C ARG A 118 -20.61 -25.50 13.08
N HIS A 119 -19.58 -26.24 13.46
CA HIS A 119 -18.29 -26.19 12.76
C HIS A 119 -18.44 -26.73 11.34
N VAL A 120 -18.01 -25.95 10.33
CA VAL A 120 -18.15 -26.31 8.91
C VAL A 120 -16.84 -26.37 8.15
N LEU A 121 -15.81 -25.66 8.60
CA LEU A 121 -14.52 -25.61 7.91
C LEU A 121 -13.40 -25.23 8.88
N THR A 122 -12.26 -25.89 8.75
CA THR A 122 -11.01 -25.54 9.42
C THR A 122 -10.04 -25.01 8.39
N LEU A 123 -9.49 -23.82 8.60
CA LEU A 123 -8.43 -23.25 7.79
C LEU A 123 -7.09 -23.42 8.52
N GLN A 124 -6.15 -24.14 7.91
CA GLN A 124 -4.81 -24.34 8.43
C GLN A 124 -3.89 -23.26 7.86
N VAL A 125 -3.49 -22.31 8.70
CA VAL A 125 -2.74 -21.12 8.27
C VAL A 125 -1.27 -21.46 8.09
N ASP A 126 -0.76 -21.17 6.89
CA ASP A 126 0.67 -21.27 6.57
C ASP A 126 1.32 -19.89 6.72
N HIS A 127 2.03 -19.67 7.84
CA HIS A 127 2.68 -18.39 8.14
C HIS A 127 3.74 -18.00 7.11
N ASP A 128 4.40 -18.96 6.44
CA ASP A 128 5.42 -18.68 5.43
C ASP A 128 4.81 -18.07 4.17
N ARG A 129 3.49 -18.26 3.97
CA ARG A 129 2.72 -17.72 2.84
C ARG A 129 2.04 -16.39 3.14
N LEU A 130 2.02 -15.91 4.38
CA LEU A 130 1.36 -14.65 4.79
C LEU A 130 2.12 -13.37 4.38
N THR A 131 2.94 -13.42 3.34
CA THR A 131 3.72 -12.28 2.87
C THR A 131 2.79 -11.21 2.26
N ILE A 132 3.05 -9.94 2.59
CA ILE A 132 2.36 -8.76 2.01
C ILE A 132 3.37 -7.93 1.19
N GLU A 133 4.45 -8.57 0.74
CA GLU A 133 5.40 -7.92 -0.17
C GLU A 133 4.71 -7.67 -1.52
N PRO A 134 5.00 -6.56 -2.22
CA PRO A 134 4.42 -6.25 -3.53
C PRO A 134 4.97 -7.14 -4.64
N TYR A 135 4.50 -6.93 -5.87
CA TYR A 135 4.94 -7.65 -7.08
C TYR A 135 6.45 -7.60 -7.28
N ASP A 136 7.11 -8.77 -7.35
CA ASP A 136 8.51 -8.88 -7.77
C ASP A 136 8.56 -9.27 -9.25
N PRO A 137 8.90 -8.35 -10.17
CA PRO A 137 8.99 -8.63 -11.60
C PRO A 137 10.12 -9.61 -11.95
N ASP A 138 11.13 -9.76 -11.08
CA ASP A 138 12.24 -10.68 -11.29
C ASP A 138 11.91 -12.11 -10.82
N ASN A 139 10.81 -12.27 -10.08
CA ASN A 139 10.34 -13.56 -9.58
C ASN A 139 8.83 -13.76 -9.84
N LEU A 140 8.51 -14.02 -11.11
CA LEU A 140 7.15 -14.30 -11.59
C LEU A 140 6.50 -15.56 -10.97
N SER A 141 7.24 -16.35 -10.20
CA SER A 141 6.74 -17.59 -9.59
C SER A 141 6.03 -17.37 -8.25
N VAL A 142 6.20 -16.20 -7.63
CA VAL A 142 5.60 -15.89 -6.32
C VAL A 142 4.19 -15.32 -6.53
N VAL A 143 3.20 -16.14 -6.22
CA VAL A 143 1.79 -15.76 -6.18
C VAL A 143 1.45 -15.28 -4.76
N ARG A 144 0.62 -14.24 -4.61
CA ARG A 144 0.23 -13.70 -3.30
C ARG A 144 -1.18 -14.12 -2.92
N TRP A 145 -1.36 -14.46 -1.66
CA TRP A 145 -2.66 -14.87 -1.11
C TRP A 145 -3.74 -13.80 -1.21
N TRP A 146 -3.39 -12.52 -1.21
CA TRP A 146 -4.37 -11.43 -1.29
C TRP A 146 -4.77 -11.06 -2.73
N GLU A 147 -3.98 -11.49 -3.73
CA GLU A 147 -4.23 -11.30 -5.17
C GLU A 147 -4.91 -12.53 -5.82
N ASP A 148 -4.57 -13.74 -5.36
CA ASP A 148 -5.04 -14.99 -5.95
C ASP A 148 -5.82 -15.87 -4.96
N TRP A 149 -6.91 -16.46 -5.44
CA TRP A 149 -7.82 -17.28 -4.64
C TRP A 149 -7.23 -18.64 -4.23
N GLU A 150 -6.51 -19.32 -5.13
CA GLU A 150 -5.94 -20.63 -4.82
C GLU A 150 -4.73 -20.48 -3.88
N GLU A 151 -3.94 -19.43 -4.04
CA GLU A 151 -2.89 -19.09 -3.07
C GLU A 151 -3.48 -18.73 -1.70
N ALA A 152 -4.62 -18.03 -1.64
CA ALA A 152 -5.34 -17.78 -0.38
C ALA A 152 -5.77 -19.07 0.33
N LYS A 153 -6.21 -20.08 -0.42
CA LYS A 153 -6.56 -21.40 0.11
C LYS A 153 -5.32 -22.12 0.66
N LEU A 154 -4.20 -22.07 -0.06
CA LEU A 154 -2.93 -22.66 0.38
C LEU A 154 -2.37 -21.95 1.62
N ALA A 155 -2.54 -20.63 1.73
CA ALA A 155 -2.17 -19.85 2.91
C ALA A 155 -3.09 -20.07 4.12
N GLY A 156 -4.21 -20.78 3.97
CA GLY A 156 -5.21 -20.97 5.02
C GLY A 156 -6.04 -19.72 5.34
N LEU A 157 -6.19 -18.81 4.38
CA LEU A 157 -7.02 -17.60 4.50
C LEU A 157 -8.27 -17.64 3.61
N ALA A 158 -8.49 -18.73 2.87
CA ALA A 158 -9.70 -18.93 2.10
C ALA A 158 -10.14 -20.40 2.09
N GLY A 159 -11.42 -20.62 1.86
CA GLY A 159 -11.95 -21.96 1.68
C GLY A 159 -13.38 -22.00 1.17
N GLU A 160 -13.86 -23.21 0.92
CA GLU A 160 -15.14 -23.48 0.30
C GLU A 160 -16.01 -24.28 1.26
N ILE A 161 -17.25 -23.85 1.45
CA ILE A 161 -18.24 -24.50 2.31
C ILE A 161 -19.37 -24.95 1.39
N GLU A 162 -19.68 -26.25 1.41
CA GLU A 162 -20.84 -26.80 0.72
C GLU A 162 -22.10 -26.52 1.57
N LEU A 163 -23.07 -25.87 0.96
CA LEU A 163 -24.35 -25.52 1.57
C LEU A 163 -25.43 -26.53 1.16
N ASP A 164 -26.40 -26.74 2.06
CA ASP A 164 -27.55 -27.61 1.79
C ASP A 164 -28.55 -26.98 0.78
N GLY A 165 -28.38 -25.70 0.42
CA GLY A 165 -29.24 -24.93 -0.51
C GLY A 165 -28.53 -23.70 -1.11
N ASN A 166 -29.29 -22.68 -1.54
CA ASN A 166 -28.74 -21.47 -2.19
C ASN A 166 -28.12 -20.45 -1.21
N GLY A 167 -28.09 -20.75 0.09
CA GLY A 167 -27.55 -19.87 1.14
C GLY A 167 -28.52 -18.80 1.68
N ASP A 168 -29.80 -18.86 1.30
CA ASP A 168 -30.83 -17.94 1.79
C ASP A 168 -31.20 -18.14 3.27
N ASP A 169 -30.86 -19.31 3.82
CA ASP A 169 -31.18 -19.76 5.17
C ASP A 169 -30.01 -19.59 6.17
N ILE A 170 -28.88 -19.03 5.75
CA ILE A 170 -27.74 -18.77 6.64
C ILE A 170 -28.10 -17.62 7.59
N ASP A 171 -27.98 -17.82 8.90
CA ASP A 171 -28.28 -16.79 9.89
C ASP A 171 -27.02 -16.08 10.37
N LEU A 172 -25.92 -16.82 10.50
CA LEU A 172 -24.66 -16.33 11.06
C LEU A 172 -23.48 -17.13 10.52
N LEU A 173 -22.41 -16.42 10.22
CA LEU A 173 -21.10 -16.98 9.90
C LEU A 173 -20.08 -16.40 10.90
N VAL A 174 -19.32 -17.26 11.58
CA VAL A 174 -18.30 -16.85 12.57
C VAL A 174 -16.96 -17.48 12.21
N VAL A 175 -15.88 -16.71 12.32
CA VAL A 175 -14.51 -17.21 12.24
C VAL A 175 -13.83 -16.95 13.58
N THR A 176 -13.24 -17.98 14.16
CA THR A 176 -12.53 -17.92 15.45
C THR A 176 -11.14 -18.52 15.33
N GLY A 177 -10.18 -18.03 16.10
CA GLY A 177 -8.85 -18.63 16.18
C GLY A 177 -8.16 -18.21 17.48
N LEU A 178 -7.42 -19.12 18.09
CA LEU A 178 -6.61 -18.82 19.27
C LEU A 178 -5.17 -19.27 18.98
N GLY A 179 -4.24 -18.34 19.06
CA GLY A 179 -2.82 -18.57 18.82
C GLY A 179 -2.03 -18.62 20.12
N GLN A 180 -0.73 -18.90 19.97
CA GLN A 180 0.27 -18.82 21.04
C GLN A 180 1.10 -17.53 20.96
N GLY A 181 0.63 -16.57 20.15
CA GLY A 181 1.27 -15.28 19.96
C GLY A 181 1.20 -14.42 21.22
N MET A 182 2.28 -13.72 21.56
CA MET A 182 2.30 -12.79 22.68
C MET A 182 1.81 -11.40 22.23
N PRO A 183 0.69 -10.88 22.77
CA PRO A 183 0.22 -9.54 22.42
C PRO A 183 1.25 -8.45 22.74
N ARG A 184 2.08 -8.64 23.78
CA ARG A 184 3.16 -7.72 24.17
C ARG A 184 4.07 -7.36 23.00
N THR A 185 4.48 -8.36 22.21
CA THR A 185 5.36 -8.14 21.06
C THR A 185 4.64 -7.35 19.97
N LEU A 186 3.42 -7.77 19.62
CA LEU A 186 2.62 -7.15 18.56
C LEU A 186 2.30 -5.67 18.85
N PHE A 187 1.78 -5.38 20.05
CA PHE A 187 1.47 -4.00 20.43
C PHE A 187 2.72 -3.16 20.70
N GLY A 188 3.83 -3.78 21.13
CA GLY A 188 5.15 -3.15 21.19
C GLY A 188 5.61 -2.66 19.82
N ASP A 189 5.50 -3.50 18.79
CA ASP A 189 5.80 -3.13 17.40
C ASP A 189 4.89 -2.00 16.91
N HIS A 190 3.58 -2.04 17.25
CA HIS A 190 2.67 -0.95 16.90
C HIS A 190 3.02 0.38 17.55
N ARG A 191 3.43 0.36 18.82
CA ARG A 191 3.95 1.55 19.52
C ARG A 191 5.21 2.07 18.86
N ASP A 192 6.18 1.19 18.59
CA ASP A 192 7.48 1.59 18.05
C ASP A 192 7.41 2.00 16.56
N ALA A 193 6.33 1.63 15.86
CA ALA A 193 5.96 2.18 14.56
C ALA A 193 5.21 3.52 14.64
N GLY A 194 4.80 3.99 15.83
CA GLY A 194 3.96 5.18 15.99
C GLY A 194 2.48 4.98 15.63
N SER A 195 2.08 3.74 15.42
CA SER A 195 0.71 3.39 15.02
C SER A 195 -0.22 3.23 16.22
N LEU A 196 0.32 3.05 17.43
CA LEU A 196 -0.47 2.91 18.66
C LEU A 196 -0.71 4.26 19.35
N GLY A 197 -1.91 4.49 19.86
CA GLY A 197 -2.24 5.66 20.68
C GLY A 197 -3.61 5.54 21.35
N LEU A 198 -4.00 6.56 22.11
CA LEU A 198 -5.31 6.64 22.79
C LEU A 198 -6.13 7.80 22.22
N ILE A 199 -7.44 7.60 22.10
CA ILE A 199 -8.39 8.61 21.63
C ILE A 199 -9.33 9.00 22.77
N ALA A 200 -9.61 10.31 22.91
CA ALA A 200 -10.57 10.80 23.89
C ALA A 200 -11.98 10.30 23.56
N LEU A 201 -12.71 9.80 24.55
CA LEU A 201 -14.12 9.47 24.37
C LEU A 201 -14.93 10.73 24.00
N GLY A 202 -15.83 10.58 23.04
CA GLY A 202 -16.60 11.68 22.46
C GLY A 202 -15.90 12.43 21.34
N THR A 203 -14.67 12.04 20.96
CA THR A 203 -14.03 12.54 19.74
C THR A 203 -14.89 12.17 18.52
N ALA A 204 -15.13 13.14 17.64
CA ALA A 204 -15.88 12.89 16.41
C ALA A 204 -15.12 11.88 15.54
N THR A 205 -15.84 10.98 14.88
CA THR A 205 -15.26 9.99 13.96
C THR A 205 -15.19 10.49 12.52
N ASN A 206 -15.93 11.54 12.19
CA ASN A 206 -15.98 12.14 10.85
C ASN A 206 -15.23 13.47 10.83
N SER A 207 -14.38 13.66 9.82
CA SER A 207 -13.80 14.97 9.51
C SER A 207 -14.86 15.87 8.89
N VAL A 208 -14.86 17.15 9.28
CA VAL A 208 -15.69 18.19 8.66
C VAL A 208 -14.73 19.22 8.07
N ASP A 209 -14.97 19.63 6.82
CA ASP A 209 -14.14 20.59 6.08
C ASP A 209 -12.64 20.26 6.05
N GLY A 210 -12.30 18.97 5.97
CA GLY A 210 -10.91 18.48 5.88
C GLY A 210 -10.11 18.58 7.18
N THR A 211 -10.69 19.07 8.28
CA THR A 211 -10.02 19.07 9.58
C THR A 211 -10.02 17.65 10.17
N PRO A 212 -8.86 17.10 10.60
CA PRO A 212 -8.81 15.79 11.22
C PRO A 212 -9.72 15.73 12.46
N ALA A 213 -10.56 14.69 12.54
CA ALA A 213 -11.50 14.53 13.64
C ALA A 213 -10.79 14.17 14.96
N ALA A 214 -9.62 13.55 14.88
CA ALA A 214 -8.75 13.19 16.00
C ALA A 214 -7.28 13.53 15.66
N ASN A 215 -6.49 13.90 16.68
CA ASN A 215 -5.04 14.02 16.52
C ASN A 215 -4.42 12.61 16.43
N LEU A 216 -3.75 12.32 15.31
CA LEU A 216 -3.03 11.05 15.08
C LEU A 216 -1.58 11.07 15.59
N ALA A 217 -1.18 12.13 16.32
CA ALA A 217 0.16 12.36 16.85
C ALA A 217 1.23 12.28 15.76
N GLN A 218 1.01 12.98 14.64
CA GLN A 218 1.98 13.05 13.55
C GLN A 218 3.01 14.18 13.76
N ASP A 219 2.74 15.09 14.70
CA ASP A 219 3.62 16.22 15.02
C ASP A 219 4.84 15.79 15.86
N ALA A 220 5.97 16.43 15.60
CA ALA A 220 7.22 16.12 16.29
C ALA A 220 7.18 16.49 17.78
N ASP A 221 6.50 17.56 18.15
CA ASP A 221 6.45 18.05 19.53
C ASP A 221 5.81 17.04 20.48
N THR A 222 4.70 16.38 20.08
CA THR A 222 4.05 15.33 20.88
C THR A 222 5.03 14.19 21.23
N TRP A 223 5.84 13.75 20.26
CA TRP A 223 6.79 12.65 20.49
C TRP A 223 8.01 13.07 21.31
N PHE A 224 8.44 14.33 21.22
CA PHE A 224 9.48 14.87 22.11
C PHE A 224 9.04 14.83 23.57
N ASP A 225 7.80 15.25 23.83
CA ASP A 225 7.26 15.28 25.20
C ASP A 225 7.06 13.84 25.73
N LEU A 226 6.62 12.91 24.88
CA LEU A 226 6.45 11.49 25.24
C LEU A 226 7.77 10.79 25.59
N LEU A 227 8.90 11.16 24.97
CA LEU A 227 10.21 10.58 25.31
C LEU A 227 10.60 10.79 26.78
N HIS A 228 10.08 11.85 27.39
CA HIS A 228 10.39 12.22 28.78
C HIS A 228 9.18 12.02 29.72
N ALA A 229 8.02 11.66 29.18
CA ALA A 229 6.82 11.43 29.95
C ALA A 229 6.86 10.08 30.68
N LEU A 230 6.29 10.05 31.89
CA LEU A 230 5.95 8.80 32.56
C LEU A 230 4.62 8.27 32.03
N PRO A 231 4.42 6.94 31.96
CA PRO A 231 3.14 6.36 31.59
C PRO A 231 2.04 6.85 32.53
N THR A 232 0.91 7.27 31.97
CA THR A 232 -0.29 7.65 32.71
C THR A 232 -1.01 6.41 33.25
N ASP A 233 -2.00 6.60 34.12
CA ASP A 233 -2.83 5.49 34.62
C ASP A 233 -3.55 4.77 33.47
N ASN A 234 -4.06 5.52 32.48
CA ASN A 234 -4.66 4.95 31.27
C ASN A 234 -3.66 4.08 30.48
N ASP A 235 -2.44 4.56 30.29
CA ASP A 235 -1.39 3.80 29.59
C ASP A 235 -1.12 2.47 30.28
N ARG A 236 -0.99 2.49 31.61
CA ARG A 236 -0.74 1.31 32.43
C ARG A 236 -1.89 0.33 32.41
N THR A 237 -3.11 0.82 32.51
CA THR A 237 -4.32 0.00 32.43
C THR A 237 -4.44 -0.68 31.06
N ILE A 238 -4.20 0.04 29.96
CA ILE A 238 -4.22 -0.53 28.62
C ILE A 238 -3.09 -1.56 28.44
N SER A 239 -1.89 -1.22 28.91
CA SER A 239 -0.74 -2.12 28.86
C SER A 239 -1.00 -3.41 29.64
N MET A 240 -1.58 -3.31 30.84
CA MET A 240 -1.97 -4.47 31.65
C MET A 240 -3.02 -5.33 30.92
N ALA A 241 -4.08 -4.71 30.39
CA ALA A 241 -5.17 -5.43 29.73
C ALA A 241 -4.74 -6.18 28.46
N LEU A 242 -3.82 -5.59 27.69
CA LEU A 242 -3.33 -6.19 26.44
C LEU A 242 -2.17 -7.15 26.68
N THR A 243 -1.24 -6.82 27.58
CA THR A 243 0.07 -7.51 27.65
C THR A 243 0.30 -8.28 28.95
N GLY A 244 -0.58 -8.14 29.95
CA GLY A 244 -0.38 -8.68 31.29
C GLY A 244 0.68 -7.93 32.11
N ASP A 245 1.20 -6.81 31.61
CA ASP A 245 2.22 -6.01 32.27
C ASP A 245 1.92 -4.51 32.09
N PRO A 246 1.78 -3.75 33.20
CA PRO A 246 1.39 -2.34 33.14
C PRO A 246 2.47 -1.43 32.54
N ASP A 247 3.74 -1.84 32.52
CA ASP A 247 4.84 -0.98 32.05
C ASP A 247 5.37 -1.39 30.66
N ALA A 248 4.85 -2.47 30.06
CA ALA A 248 5.33 -2.99 28.78
C ALA A 248 5.21 -2.01 27.59
N LEU A 249 4.10 -1.27 27.51
CA LEU A 249 3.87 -0.32 26.41
C LEU A 249 4.47 1.07 26.71
N GLY A 250 4.60 1.49 27.96
CA GLY A 250 5.09 2.82 28.30
C GLY A 250 4.07 3.94 27.98
N ALA A 251 4.53 5.20 27.88
CA ALA A 251 3.66 6.34 27.59
C ALA A 251 3.18 6.32 26.13
N LEU A 252 1.88 6.52 25.91
CA LEU A 252 1.27 6.53 24.58
C LEU A 252 0.74 7.93 24.21
N PRO A 253 0.73 8.29 22.91
CA PRO A 253 0.11 9.54 22.48
C PRO A 253 -1.40 9.48 22.71
N GLY A 254 -1.94 10.48 23.41
CA GLY A 254 -3.37 10.58 23.70
C GLY A 254 -3.69 11.58 24.81
N PRO A 255 -4.99 11.79 25.11
CA PRO A 255 -5.42 12.69 26.17
C PRO A 255 -5.00 12.17 27.55
N PRO A 256 -4.50 13.04 28.45
CA PRO A 256 -4.29 12.66 29.83
C PRO A 256 -5.64 12.43 30.55
N GLY A 257 -5.70 11.43 31.44
CA GLY A 257 -6.90 11.19 32.26
C GLY A 257 -6.88 9.86 33.00
N GLN A 258 -7.88 9.67 33.86
CA GLN A 258 -8.09 8.46 34.65
C GLN A 258 -9.48 7.86 34.34
N HIS A 259 -9.55 7.07 33.27
CA HIS A 259 -10.84 6.57 32.75
C HIS A 259 -11.59 5.68 33.76
N PHE A 260 -10.88 4.76 34.41
CA PHE A 260 -11.46 3.87 35.43
C PHE A 260 -11.97 4.61 36.66
N SER A 261 -11.15 5.51 37.23
CA SER A 261 -11.50 6.19 38.49
C SER A 261 -12.64 7.18 38.32
N ASP A 262 -12.74 7.87 37.17
CA ASP A 262 -13.83 8.80 36.89
C ASP A 262 -15.18 8.05 36.91
N SER A 263 -15.27 6.90 36.23
CA SER A 263 -16.47 6.05 36.21
C SER A 263 -16.81 5.48 37.60
N THR A 264 -15.82 4.94 38.32
CA THR A 264 -16.01 4.44 39.68
C THR A 264 -16.47 5.55 40.64
N ALA A 265 -15.96 6.77 40.49
CA ALA A 265 -16.38 7.92 41.28
C ALA A 265 -17.84 8.29 41.00
N MET A 266 -18.27 8.33 39.73
CA MET A 266 -19.65 8.67 39.39
C MET A 266 -20.66 7.63 39.89
N VAL A 267 -20.40 6.34 39.64
CA VAL A 267 -21.25 5.25 40.15
C VAL A 267 -21.29 5.27 41.67
N GLY A 268 -20.12 5.39 42.33
CA GLY A 268 -20.04 5.44 43.79
C GLY A 268 -20.75 6.64 44.41
N ALA A 269 -20.67 7.82 43.79
CA ALA A 269 -21.31 9.04 44.26
C ALA A 269 -22.83 9.00 44.12
N LEU A 270 -23.33 8.48 42.99
CA LEU A 270 -24.76 8.52 42.65
C LEU A 270 -25.51 7.23 42.99
N TRP A 271 -24.82 6.17 43.44
CA TRP A 271 -25.45 4.89 43.77
C TRP A 271 -26.68 5.02 44.67
N PRO A 272 -26.62 5.73 45.82
CA PRO A 272 -27.78 5.79 46.71
C PRO A 272 -29.01 6.47 46.07
N ALA A 273 -28.79 7.41 45.13
CA ALA A 273 -29.86 8.15 44.47
C ALA A 273 -30.44 7.46 43.23
N LEU A 274 -29.61 6.74 42.46
CA LEU A 274 -30.02 6.14 41.19
C LEU A 274 -30.44 4.67 41.32
N TRP A 275 -29.69 3.88 42.10
CA TRP A 275 -29.93 2.44 42.23
C TRP A 275 -30.31 2.03 43.65
N GLY A 276 -29.71 2.63 44.68
CA GLY A 276 -29.87 2.21 46.07
C GLY A 276 -31.31 2.18 46.55
N PHE A 277 -32.04 3.29 46.40
CA PHE A 277 -33.47 3.35 46.76
C PHE A 277 -34.30 2.30 46.00
N ALA A 278 -34.11 2.16 44.69
CA ALA A 278 -34.88 1.19 43.94
C ALA A 278 -34.50 -0.26 44.27
N ALA A 279 -33.21 -0.56 44.42
CA ALA A 279 -32.73 -1.89 44.79
C ALA A 279 -33.30 -2.33 46.13
N THR A 280 -33.29 -1.45 47.13
CA THR A 280 -33.69 -1.80 48.50
C THR A 280 -35.19 -1.61 48.75
N ASP A 281 -35.75 -0.44 48.42
CA ASP A 281 -37.12 -0.06 48.84
C ASP A 281 -38.19 -0.30 47.76
N VAL A 282 -37.80 -0.41 46.48
CA VAL A 282 -38.71 -0.74 45.39
C VAL A 282 -38.69 -2.23 45.13
N TRP A 283 -37.52 -2.80 44.82
CA TRP A 283 -37.35 -4.18 44.36
C TRP A 283 -37.06 -5.20 45.46
N GLY A 284 -36.69 -4.74 46.67
CA GLY A 284 -36.43 -5.64 47.80
C GLY A 284 -35.26 -6.61 47.57
N LEU A 285 -34.22 -6.19 46.84
CA LEU A 285 -33.09 -7.05 46.49
C LEU A 285 -32.31 -7.48 47.75
N PRO A 286 -32.19 -8.78 48.05
CA PRO A 286 -31.54 -9.27 49.26
C PRO A 286 -30.05 -8.90 49.38
N LEU A 287 -29.36 -8.74 48.24
CA LEU A 287 -27.93 -8.43 48.16
C LEU A 287 -27.66 -6.98 47.69
N ALA A 288 -28.56 -6.04 48.01
CA ALA A 288 -28.46 -4.66 47.53
C ALA A 288 -27.19 -3.93 47.98
N ALA A 289 -26.68 -4.23 49.17
CA ALA A 289 -25.46 -3.62 49.71
C ALA A 289 -24.20 -4.20 49.04
N GLU A 290 -24.16 -5.51 48.83
CA GLU A 290 -23.10 -6.22 48.14
C GLU A 290 -23.05 -5.81 46.65
N ALA A 291 -24.21 -5.66 46.01
CA ALA A 291 -24.32 -5.15 44.64
C ALA A 291 -23.76 -3.73 44.51
N ALA A 292 -23.91 -2.88 45.53
CA ALA A 292 -23.33 -1.53 45.56
C ALA A 292 -21.80 -1.56 45.59
N ALA A 293 -21.22 -2.45 46.41
CA ALA A 293 -19.78 -2.63 46.49
C ALA A 293 -19.22 -3.19 45.18
N TRP A 294 -19.91 -4.18 44.59
CA TRP A 294 -19.56 -4.79 43.31
C TRP A 294 -19.63 -3.77 42.15
N ALA A 295 -20.71 -2.99 42.05
CA ALA A 295 -20.91 -2.05 40.95
C ALA A 295 -19.81 -0.99 40.87
N ARG A 296 -19.22 -0.57 41.99
CA ARG A 296 -18.09 0.37 41.98
C ARG A 296 -16.84 -0.19 41.29
N GLN A 297 -16.69 -1.52 41.29
CA GLN A 297 -15.53 -2.23 40.74
C GLN A 297 -15.81 -2.86 39.37
N ALA A 298 -17.09 -2.98 38.98
CA ALA A 298 -17.50 -3.71 37.78
C ALA A 298 -18.39 -2.89 36.82
N LEU A 299 -19.10 -1.87 37.30
CA LEU A 299 -20.04 -1.10 36.48
C LEU A 299 -19.36 0.16 35.91
N PHE A 300 -19.06 0.13 34.61
CA PHE A 300 -18.40 1.24 33.89
C PHE A 300 -19.32 1.80 32.79
N PRO A 301 -20.12 2.85 33.06
CA PRO A 301 -21.14 3.36 32.13
C PRO A 301 -20.63 3.76 30.74
N GLU A 302 -19.40 4.25 30.65
CA GLU A 302 -18.75 4.67 29.40
C GLU A 302 -17.93 3.56 28.73
N GLY A 303 -17.93 2.36 29.32
CA GLY A 303 -17.04 1.26 28.99
C GLY A 303 -15.83 1.18 29.94
N PRO A 304 -15.21 0.00 30.11
CA PRO A 304 -14.13 -0.19 31.07
C PRO A 304 -12.80 0.41 30.63
N PHE A 305 -12.51 0.53 29.33
CA PHE A 305 -11.21 0.98 28.83
C PHE A 305 -11.33 2.21 27.90
N PRO A 306 -10.29 3.06 27.82
CA PRO A 306 -10.21 4.08 26.79
C PRO A 306 -10.10 3.46 25.39
N VAL A 307 -10.42 4.26 24.36
CA VAL A 307 -10.35 3.81 22.96
C VAL A 307 -8.90 3.75 22.52
N LEU A 308 -8.48 2.57 22.05
CA LEU A 308 -7.17 2.35 21.46
C LEU A 308 -7.20 2.78 20.00
N ARG A 309 -6.13 3.36 19.50
CA ARG A 309 -5.93 3.59 18.07
C ARG A 309 -4.82 2.68 17.58
N VAL A 310 -5.07 1.97 16.49
CA VAL A 310 -4.02 1.25 15.73
C VAL A 310 -4.04 1.77 14.29
N GLY A 311 -2.93 2.36 13.86
CA GLY A 311 -2.86 3.08 12.59
C GLY A 311 -3.80 4.29 12.60
N SER A 312 -4.69 4.40 11.61
CA SER A 312 -5.73 5.44 11.58
C SER A 312 -7.07 4.97 12.17
N GLN A 313 -7.17 3.72 12.62
CA GLN A 313 -8.44 3.12 13.05
C GLN A 313 -8.57 3.12 14.59
N PRO A 314 -9.72 3.58 15.14
CA PRO A 314 -10.06 3.40 16.54
C PRO A 314 -10.57 1.98 16.80
N TYR A 315 -10.22 1.41 17.95
CA TYR A 315 -10.68 0.12 18.47
C TYR A 315 -11.09 0.28 19.94
N GLY A 316 -12.33 -0.09 20.26
CA GLY A 316 -12.76 -0.23 21.65
C GLY A 316 -12.16 -1.50 22.27
N LEU A 317 -11.78 -1.46 23.54
CA LEU A 317 -11.34 -2.66 24.27
C LEU A 317 -12.48 -3.20 25.11
N LEU A 318 -12.89 -4.44 24.83
CA LEU A 318 -14.12 -5.00 25.37
C LEU A 318 -13.88 -6.35 26.07
N PRO A 319 -13.99 -6.43 27.40
CA PRO A 319 -14.09 -7.71 28.10
C PRO A 319 -15.29 -8.51 27.61
N ALA A 320 -15.05 -9.72 27.12
CA ALA A 320 -16.06 -10.58 26.54
C ALA A 320 -15.98 -11.97 27.18
N THR A 321 -17.13 -12.55 27.53
CA THR A 321 -17.20 -13.92 28.08
C THR A 321 -18.48 -14.61 27.58
N ALA A 322 -18.62 -15.91 27.85
CA ALA A 322 -19.86 -16.64 27.61
C ALA A 322 -20.68 -16.70 28.90
N LEU A 323 -21.65 -15.78 29.08
CA LEU A 323 -22.44 -15.69 30.32
C LEU A 323 -23.29 -16.95 30.58
N SER A 324 -23.71 -17.64 29.51
CA SER A 324 -24.42 -18.93 29.59
C SER A 324 -23.62 -20.05 30.26
N ARG A 325 -22.29 -19.92 30.29
CA ARG A 325 -21.35 -20.87 30.91
C ARG A 325 -20.72 -20.33 32.19
N TRP A 326 -21.18 -19.17 32.66
CA TRP A 326 -20.54 -18.47 33.77
C TRP A 326 -20.62 -19.27 35.07
N ILE A 327 -19.46 -19.48 35.69
CA ILE A 327 -19.33 -20.04 37.02
C ILE A 327 -18.81 -18.92 37.92
N ALA A 328 -19.67 -18.38 38.79
CA ALA A 328 -19.29 -17.36 39.76
C ALA A 328 -18.40 -17.94 40.86
N ASP A 329 -17.49 -17.13 41.41
CA ASP A 329 -16.70 -17.52 42.57
C ASP A 329 -17.60 -17.60 43.84
N ALA A 330 -17.11 -18.26 44.89
CA ALA A 330 -17.90 -18.45 46.11
C ALA A 330 -18.30 -17.11 46.76
N ASP A 331 -19.55 -17.01 47.22
CA ASP A 331 -20.13 -15.82 47.87
C ASP A 331 -20.17 -14.55 46.99
N ASP A 332 -20.07 -14.70 45.67
CA ASP A 332 -20.16 -13.57 44.73
C ASP A 332 -21.60 -13.17 44.40
N VAL A 333 -21.86 -11.85 44.37
CA VAL A 333 -23.17 -11.30 43.96
C VAL A 333 -23.50 -11.64 42.50
N GLU A 334 -22.48 -11.86 41.67
CA GLU A 334 -22.63 -12.22 40.26
C GLU A 334 -23.49 -13.48 40.05
N ALA A 335 -23.41 -14.47 40.96
CA ALA A 335 -24.21 -15.69 40.88
C ALA A 335 -25.72 -15.41 40.82
N ALA A 336 -26.18 -14.35 41.51
CA ALA A 336 -27.57 -13.91 41.51
C ALA A 336 -27.91 -12.99 40.33
N LEU A 337 -26.91 -12.37 39.68
CA LEU A 337 -27.10 -11.39 38.60
C LEU A 337 -27.15 -12.02 37.21
N ILE A 338 -26.36 -13.07 36.94
CA ILE A 338 -26.17 -13.57 35.56
C ILE A 338 -27.49 -13.95 34.89
N ARG A 339 -28.32 -14.77 35.54
CA ARG A 339 -29.57 -15.25 34.94
C ARG A 339 -30.54 -14.09 34.62
N PRO A 340 -30.83 -13.16 35.54
CA PRO A 340 -31.59 -11.95 35.23
C PRO A 340 -31.03 -11.14 34.06
N LEU A 341 -29.71 -10.94 34.03
CA LEU A 341 -29.05 -10.15 32.98
C LEU A 341 -29.18 -10.80 31.60
N MET A 342 -29.04 -12.13 31.51
CA MET A 342 -29.24 -12.87 30.26
C MET A 342 -30.69 -12.76 29.75
N LEU A 343 -31.69 -12.88 30.65
CA LEU A 343 -33.10 -12.72 30.30
C LEU A 343 -33.37 -11.30 29.76
N LEU A 344 -32.87 -10.27 30.44
CA LEU A 344 -33.02 -8.88 30.00
C LEU A 344 -32.32 -8.63 28.65
N ARG A 345 -31.15 -9.24 28.44
CA ARG A 345 -30.41 -9.11 27.18
C ARG A 345 -31.21 -9.63 25.99
N GLU A 346 -31.87 -10.78 26.14
CA GLU A 346 -32.75 -11.33 25.09
C GLU A 346 -33.89 -10.37 24.74
N GLN A 347 -34.50 -9.73 25.76
CA GLN A 347 -35.55 -8.74 25.55
C GLN A 347 -35.03 -7.49 24.83
N TRP A 348 -33.83 -7.01 25.16
CA TRP A 348 -33.22 -5.83 24.52
C TRP A 348 -32.83 -6.15 23.08
N GLN A 349 -32.23 -7.32 22.85
CA GLN A 349 -31.89 -7.78 21.53
C GLN A 349 -33.15 -7.87 20.65
N ALA A 350 -34.22 -8.51 21.12
CA ALA A 350 -35.47 -8.62 20.38
C ALA A 350 -36.09 -7.25 20.07
N ALA A 351 -36.04 -6.31 21.02
CA ALA A 351 -36.52 -4.93 20.81
C ALA A 351 -35.70 -4.19 19.74
N ALA A 352 -34.37 -4.35 19.75
CA ALA A 352 -33.49 -3.75 18.75
C ALA A 352 -33.72 -4.35 17.36
N GLU A 353 -33.80 -5.68 17.26
CA GLU A 353 -34.00 -6.40 16.00
C GLU A 353 -35.38 -6.11 15.39
N GLY A 354 -36.42 -5.97 16.24
CA GLY A 354 -37.78 -5.62 15.81
C GLY A 354 -37.89 -4.25 15.12
N ARG A 355 -36.93 -3.34 15.36
CA ARG A 355 -36.84 -2.05 14.66
C ARG A 355 -36.31 -2.17 13.23
N GLY A 356 -35.62 -3.26 12.90
CA GLY A 356 -34.99 -3.48 11.60
C GLY A 356 -33.54 -3.00 11.54
N THR A 357 -32.92 -3.21 10.37
CA THR A 357 -31.51 -2.89 10.09
C THR A 357 -31.40 -1.89 8.95
N ALA A 358 -30.19 -1.40 8.66
CA ALA A 358 -29.95 -0.53 7.50
C ALA A 358 -30.26 -1.22 6.16
N ALA A 359 -30.26 -2.56 6.10
CA ALA A 359 -30.58 -3.31 4.90
C ALA A 359 -32.08 -3.21 4.57
N GLY A 360 -32.41 -2.62 3.42
CA GLY A 360 -33.80 -2.44 2.98
C GLY A 360 -34.53 -1.26 3.63
N ALA A 361 -33.87 -0.48 4.48
CA ALA A 361 -34.45 0.70 5.11
C ALA A 361 -34.72 1.83 4.09
N SER A 362 -35.83 2.54 4.28
CA SER A 362 -36.07 3.82 3.60
C SER A 362 -35.03 4.87 4.03
N ALA A 363 -34.89 5.96 3.28
CA ALA A 363 -33.96 7.03 3.65
C ALA A 363 -34.26 7.63 5.04
N GLU A 364 -35.54 7.74 5.41
CA GLU A 364 -35.96 8.23 6.74
C GLU A 364 -35.61 7.24 7.84
N GLU A 365 -35.88 5.95 7.65
CA GLU A 365 -35.51 4.89 8.61
C GLU A 365 -33.99 4.75 8.73
N LEU A 366 -33.25 4.87 7.63
CA LEU A 366 -31.79 4.86 7.65
C LEU A 366 -31.25 6.04 8.45
N LEU A 367 -31.79 7.25 8.26
CA LEU A 367 -31.42 8.43 9.05
C LEU A 367 -31.74 8.24 10.54
N ASP A 368 -32.86 7.62 10.90
CA ASP A 368 -33.19 7.28 12.30
C ASP A 368 -32.24 6.21 12.87
N LEU A 369 -31.83 5.22 12.07
CA LEU A 369 -30.88 4.18 12.46
C LEU A 369 -29.47 4.74 12.69
N ILE A 370 -28.94 5.54 11.76
CA ILE A 370 -27.56 6.08 11.83
C ILE A 370 -27.46 7.33 12.70
N GLY A 371 -28.56 8.07 12.91
CA GLY A 371 -28.62 9.27 13.75
C GLY A 371 -28.61 8.97 15.26
N HIS A 372 -28.50 7.69 15.64
CA HIS A 372 -28.50 7.29 17.04
C HIS A 372 -27.19 7.71 17.74
N VAL A 373 -27.33 8.44 18.85
CA VAL A 373 -26.22 8.84 19.70
C VAL A 373 -26.06 7.87 20.87
N PRO A 374 -24.82 7.63 21.35
CA PRO A 374 -24.54 6.64 22.40
C PRO A 374 -25.08 7.01 23.80
N SER A 375 -25.56 8.24 23.96
CA SER A 375 -26.15 8.76 25.20
C SER A 375 -27.43 9.53 24.92
N ALA A 376 -28.38 9.54 25.85
CA ALA A 376 -29.63 10.25 25.69
C ALA A 376 -29.40 11.77 25.48
N PRO A 377 -30.03 12.39 24.47
CA PRO A 377 -29.89 13.83 24.22
C PRO A 377 -30.59 14.67 25.31
N GLY A 378 -31.56 14.09 26.01
CA GLY A 378 -32.23 14.69 27.15
C GLY A 378 -33.15 13.70 27.86
N TYR A 379 -33.63 14.09 29.03
CA TYR A 379 -34.41 13.22 29.90
C TYR A 379 -35.86 13.67 29.98
N ARG A 380 -36.75 12.72 30.30
CA ARG A 380 -38.15 12.99 30.60
C ARG A 380 -38.48 12.37 31.94
N HIS A 381 -39.30 13.05 32.72
CA HIS A 381 -39.79 12.54 33.99
C HIS A 381 -41.31 12.38 33.96
N ARG A 382 -41.85 11.53 34.82
CA ARG A 382 -43.28 11.36 35.06
C ARG A 382 -43.51 11.15 36.55
N ARG A 383 -44.70 11.52 37.05
CA ARG A 383 -45.06 11.26 38.44
C ARG A 383 -45.47 9.80 38.59
N ALA A 384 -44.83 9.10 39.50
CA ALA A 384 -45.19 7.76 39.91
C ALA A 384 -45.68 7.81 41.36
N PHE A 385 -46.74 7.08 41.66
CA PHE A 385 -47.33 6.98 42.99
C PHE A 385 -47.35 5.52 43.44
N PRO A 386 -47.15 5.25 44.73
CA PRO A 386 -47.39 3.94 45.32
C PRO A 386 -48.76 3.39 44.92
N LEU A 387 -48.85 2.09 44.64
CA LEU A 387 -50.12 1.43 44.31
C LEU A 387 -51.16 1.61 45.41
N GLU A 388 -50.74 1.75 46.68
CA GLU A 388 -51.60 2.04 47.82
C GLU A 388 -52.37 3.36 47.63
N LEU A 389 -51.74 4.40 47.06
CA LEU A 389 -52.43 5.67 46.75
C LEU A 389 -53.41 5.52 45.59
N TRP A 390 -53.05 4.72 44.59
CA TRP A 390 -53.95 4.41 43.48
C TRP A 390 -55.21 3.70 43.98
N TRP A 391 -55.01 2.67 44.79
CA TRP A 391 -56.09 1.90 45.42
C TRP A 391 -56.99 2.79 46.29
N LEU A 392 -56.41 3.60 47.19
CA LEU A 392 -57.17 4.57 48.00
C LEU A 392 -57.97 5.56 47.14
N SER A 393 -57.38 6.04 46.05
CA SER A 393 -58.06 6.97 45.14
C SER A 393 -59.23 6.30 44.43
N LEU A 394 -59.10 5.05 44.00
CA LEU A 394 -60.17 4.27 43.38
C LEU A 394 -61.32 4.01 44.36
N LEU A 395 -61.01 3.64 45.60
CA LEU A 395 -62.01 3.49 46.66
C LEU A 395 -62.78 4.79 46.92
N LEU A 396 -62.08 5.93 46.99
CA LEU A 396 -62.70 7.25 47.17
C LEU A 396 -63.59 7.67 45.99
N LEU A 397 -63.32 7.16 44.79
CA LEU A 397 -64.13 7.36 43.59
C LEU A 397 -65.28 6.36 43.47
N GLY A 398 -65.48 5.48 44.46
CA GLY A 398 -66.57 4.51 44.51
C GLY A 398 -66.33 3.21 43.73
N ALA A 399 -65.08 2.90 43.38
CA ALA A 399 -64.73 1.61 42.77
C ALA A 399 -64.70 0.50 43.83
N ASP A 400 -65.32 -0.65 43.53
CA ASP A 400 -65.33 -1.84 44.39
C ASP A 400 -64.17 -2.77 43.99
N VAL A 401 -62.96 -2.45 44.49
CA VAL A 401 -61.73 -3.20 44.19
C VAL A 401 -60.95 -3.41 45.49
N SER A 402 -60.60 -4.66 45.79
CA SER A 402 -59.76 -5.02 46.93
C SER A 402 -58.27 -4.77 46.65
N TRP A 403 -57.45 -4.63 47.70
CA TRP A 403 -55.99 -4.50 47.54
C TRP A 403 -55.40 -5.73 46.84
N THR A 404 -55.88 -6.93 47.17
CA THR A 404 -55.41 -8.19 46.58
C THR A 404 -55.65 -8.20 45.07
N GLU A 405 -56.85 -7.85 44.61
CA GLU A 405 -57.16 -7.77 43.17
C GLU A 405 -56.27 -6.74 42.45
N PHE A 406 -55.96 -5.61 43.10
CA PHE A 406 -55.11 -4.57 42.53
C PHE A 406 -53.64 -4.98 42.45
N ASP A 407 -53.16 -5.71 43.46
CA ASP A 407 -51.82 -6.27 43.53
C ASP A 407 -51.62 -7.43 42.53
N GLU A 408 -52.62 -8.30 42.38
CA GLU A 408 -52.68 -9.34 41.35
C GLU A 408 -52.70 -8.73 39.95
N ALA A 409 -53.55 -7.71 39.70
CA ALA A 409 -53.58 -7.02 38.41
C ALA A 409 -52.23 -6.40 38.03
N TRP A 410 -51.49 -5.85 39.00
CA TRP A 410 -50.15 -5.35 38.73
C TRP A 410 -49.17 -6.47 38.35
N ARG A 411 -49.23 -7.63 39.03
CA ARG A 411 -48.38 -8.79 38.72
C ARG A 411 -48.72 -9.36 37.34
N ASP A 412 -50.00 -9.41 36.99
CA ASP A 412 -50.47 -9.86 35.68
C ASP A 412 -50.01 -8.91 34.56
N ASP A 413 -49.99 -7.59 34.82
CA ASP A 413 -49.48 -6.59 33.88
C ASP A 413 -47.94 -6.59 33.77
N HIS A 414 -47.21 -7.15 34.74
CA HIS A 414 -45.74 -7.16 34.81
C HIS A 414 -45.17 -8.55 35.14
N PRO A 415 -45.45 -9.57 34.31
CA PRO A 415 -45.08 -10.96 34.59
C PRO A 415 -43.56 -11.17 34.71
N LEU A 416 -42.78 -10.34 34.00
CA LEU A 416 -41.31 -10.37 34.05
C LEU A 416 -40.76 -10.12 35.46
N SER A 417 -41.48 -9.41 36.34
CA SER A 417 -41.04 -9.23 37.74
C SER A 417 -40.87 -10.56 38.47
N ALA A 418 -41.80 -11.50 38.26
CA ALA A 418 -41.73 -12.84 38.83
C ALA A 418 -40.62 -13.68 38.19
N GLU A 419 -40.44 -13.58 36.86
CA GLU A 419 -39.38 -14.27 36.13
C GLU A 419 -37.96 -13.83 36.56
N LEU A 420 -37.82 -12.55 36.90
CA LEU A 420 -36.59 -11.97 37.47
C LEU A 420 -36.43 -12.25 38.98
N GLY A 421 -37.40 -12.91 39.62
CA GLY A 421 -37.37 -13.21 41.06
C GLY A 421 -37.48 -11.98 41.95
N LEU A 422 -38.10 -10.90 41.46
CA LEU A 422 -38.27 -9.66 42.20
C LEU A 422 -39.55 -9.71 43.04
N ASP A 423 -39.43 -9.42 44.34
CA ASP A 423 -40.58 -9.22 45.24
C ASP A 423 -40.59 -7.79 45.80
N PRO A 424 -41.15 -6.82 45.05
CA PRO A 424 -41.03 -5.42 45.39
C PRO A 424 -41.71 -5.09 46.73
N THR A 425 -40.98 -4.46 47.65
CA THR A 425 -41.51 -4.00 48.96
C THR A 425 -42.64 -2.99 48.78
N ARG A 426 -42.59 -2.18 47.72
CA ARG A 426 -43.69 -1.31 47.28
C ARG A 426 -43.69 -1.15 45.76
N ARG A 427 -44.86 -1.34 45.17
CA ARG A 427 -45.10 -1.20 43.72
C ARG A 427 -45.49 0.25 43.41
N TYR A 428 -45.05 0.75 42.25
CA TYR A 428 -45.36 2.11 41.79
C TYR A 428 -46.11 2.08 40.47
N GLY A 429 -47.14 2.92 40.36
CA GLY A 429 -47.90 3.18 39.14
C GLY A 429 -47.73 4.62 38.70
N ALA A 430 -47.50 4.85 37.41
CA ALA A 430 -47.39 6.19 36.83
C ALA A 430 -48.57 6.47 35.88
N ARG A 431 -49.17 7.67 35.96
CA ARG A 431 -50.24 8.11 35.06
C ARG A 431 -49.93 9.48 34.48
N GLY A 432 -50.34 9.70 33.22
CA GLY A 432 -50.13 10.94 32.49
C GLY A 432 -48.93 10.89 31.53
N ARG A 433 -48.79 11.93 30.71
CA ARG A 433 -47.68 12.05 29.75
C ARG A 433 -46.39 12.41 30.50
N SER A 434 -45.28 11.78 30.12
CA SER A 434 -43.96 12.22 30.58
C SER A 434 -43.70 13.67 30.11
N ARG A 435 -42.95 14.44 30.88
CA ARG A 435 -42.58 15.83 30.57
C ARG A 435 -41.06 15.92 30.37
N PRO A 436 -40.55 16.78 29.46
CA PRO A 436 -39.12 17.05 29.37
C PRO A 436 -38.58 17.52 30.72
N LEU A 437 -37.40 17.01 31.09
CA LEU A 437 -36.66 17.52 32.24
C LEU A 437 -36.01 18.85 31.85
N ALA A 438 -36.65 19.97 32.21
CA ALA A 438 -36.13 21.31 31.96
C ALA A 438 -35.10 21.72 33.03
N LEU A 439 -34.04 20.92 33.18
CA LEU A 439 -32.92 21.20 34.08
C LEU A 439 -31.59 21.02 33.33
N PRO A 440 -30.62 21.94 33.48
CA PRO A 440 -29.23 21.68 33.13
C PRO A 440 -28.71 20.41 33.78
N LEU A 441 -27.77 19.72 33.13
CA LEU A 441 -27.24 18.46 33.65
C LEU A 441 -26.22 18.68 34.77
N VAL A 442 -25.22 19.52 34.56
CA VAL A 442 -24.10 19.75 35.50
C VAL A 442 -24.14 21.14 36.12
N VAL A 443 -24.09 22.20 35.30
CA VAL A 443 -23.98 23.59 35.79
C VAL A 443 -25.37 24.20 35.96
N PRO A 444 -25.79 24.59 37.18
CA PRO A 444 -27.10 25.20 37.39
C PRO A 444 -27.12 26.64 36.85
N ALA A 445 -28.27 27.05 36.28
CA ALA A 445 -28.41 28.37 35.64
C ALA A 445 -28.24 29.56 36.60
N GLU A 446 -28.53 29.35 37.90
CA GLU A 446 -28.41 30.37 38.96
C GLU A 446 -27.04 30.36 39.66
N LEU A 447 -26.05 29.59 39.17
CA LEU A 447 -24.72 29.54 39.79
C LEU A 447 -24.06 30.94 39.75
N PRO A 448 -23.61 31.49 40.89
CA PRO A 448 -22.88 32.75 40.89
C PRO A 448 -21.61 32.66 40.04
N ALA A 449 -21.32 33.68 39.23
CA ALA A 449 -20.18 33.68 38.29
C ALA A 449 -18.79 33.50 38.94
N ASN A 450 -18.68 33.66 40.26
CA ASN A 450 -17.46 33.46 41.04
C ASN A 450 -17.36 32.09 41.72
N ARG A 451 -18.29 31.16 41.44
CA ARG A 451 -18.29 29.80 41.97
C ARG A 451 -18.37 28.80 40.82
N THR A 452 -17.67 27.69 40.98
CA THR A 452 -17.72 26.54 40.07
C THR A 452 -18.55 25.40 40.67
N VAL A 453 -18.96 24.44 39.84
CA VAL A 453 -19.63 23.22 40.35
C VAL A 453 -18.70 22.44 41.28
N THR A 454 -17.39 22.41 40.98
CA THR A 454 -16.34 21.87 41.85
C THR A 454 -16.39 22.43 43.27
N ASP A 455 -16.49 23.76 43.39
CA ASP A 455 -16.56 24.41 44.71
C ASP A 455 -17.79 23.94 45.49
N VAL A 456 -18.93 23.79 44.81
CA VAL A 456 -20.20 23.38 45.41
C VAL A 456 -20.12 21.91 45.87
N LEU A 457 -19.56 21.01 45.06
CA LEU A 457 -19.39 19.60 45.43
C LEU A 457 -18.49 19.43 46.66
N LYS A 458 -17.34 20.11 46.69
CA LYS A 458 -16.42 20.09 47.85
C LYS A 458 -17.09 20.64 49.11
N GLN A 459 -17.82 21.75 48.97
CA GLN A 459 -18.59 22.36 50.06
C GLN A 459 -19.70 21.45 50.59
N LEU A 460 -20.42 20.73 49.72
CA LEU A 460 -21.45 19.77 50.13
C LEU A 460 -20.86 18.62 50.94
N VAL A 461 -19.72 18.06 50.52
CA VAL A 461 -19.04 16.99 51.26
C VAL A 461 -18.53 17.48 52.62
N GLU A 462 -17.89 18.66 52.65
CA GLU A 462 -17.41 19.28 53.90
C GLU A 462 -18.57 19.50 54.89
N LEU A 463 -19.72 19.96 54.39
CA LEU A 463 -20.93 20.15 55.20
C LEU A 463 -21.50 18.82 55.67
N ALA A 464 -21.52 17.78 54.82
CA ALA A 464 -22.04 16.46 55.17
C ALA A 464 -21.25 15.83 56.32
N HIS A 465 -19.94 16.06 56.37
CA HIS A 465 -19.10 15.64 57.50
C HIS A 465 -19.31 16.49 58.76
N ARG A 466 -19.28 17.83 58.63
CA ARG A 466 -19.31 18.73 59.80
C ARG A 466 -20.68 18.88 60.44
N ASN A 467 -21.73 18.96 59.62
CA ASN A 467 -23.08 19.19 60.07
C ASN A 467 -24.10 18.40 59.24
N PRO A 468 -24.13 17.05 59.37
CA PRO A 468 -25.00 16.18 58.58
C PRO A 468 -26.49 16.50 58.70
N THR A 469 -26.93 17.05 59.85
CA THR A 469 -28.34 17.40 60.08
C THR A 469 -28.87 18.46 59.11
N THR A 470 -28.00 19.29 58.51
CA THR A 470 -28.39 20.29 57.50
C THR A 470 -29.02 19.64 56.25
N PHE A 471 -28.67 18.39 55.96
CA PHE A 471 -29.20 17.66 54.80
C PHE A 471 -30.65 17.19 55.00
N GLN A 472 -31.27 17.41 56.17
CA GLN A 472 -32.68 17.06 56.41
C GLN A 472 -33.63 17.72 55.39
N SER A 473 -33.27 18.88 54.83
CA SER A 473 -34.14 19.72 54.00
C SER A 473 -33.31 20.50 52.99
N ILE A 474 -33.77 20.60 51.73
CA ILE A 474 -33.05 21.41 50.74
C ILE A 474 -33.16 22.89 51.05
N GLU A 475 -34.27 23.34 51.63
CA GLU A 475 -34.46 24.74 52.05
C GLU A 475 -33.44 25.13 53.12
N LEU A 476 -33.14 24.22 54.07
CA LEU A 476 -32.06 24.43 55.03
C LEU A 476 -30.70 24.52 54.35
N LEU A 477 -30.42 23.68 53.35
CA LEU A 477 -29.18 23.76 52.56
C LEU A 477 -29.08 25.09 51.79
N GLU A 478 -30.17 25.54 51.16
CA GLU A 478 -30.26 26.79 50.40
C GLU A 478 -30.08 28.02 51.31
N GLU A 479 -30.82 28.08 52.42
CA GLU A 479 -30.83 29.20 53.37
C GLU A 479 -29.58 29.26 54.24
N ALA A 480 -29.06 28.11 54.69
CA ALA A 480 -27.92 28.07 55.60
C ALA A 480 -26.60 28.19 54.85
N PHE A 481 -26.48 27.62 53.64
CA PHE A 481 -25.16 27.34 53.06
C PHE A 481 -25.01 27.63 51.56
N LEU A 482 -25.85 27.06 50.68
CA LEU A 482 -25.67 27.17 49.23
C LEU A 482 -25.88 28.60 48.73
N ARG A 483 -26.90 29.33 49.25
CA ARG A 483 -27.29 30.69 48.83
C ARG A 483 -27.77 30.83 47.37
N PHE A 484 -27.98 29.72 46.68
CA PHE A 484 -28.61 29.64 45.35
C PHE A 484 -29.34 28.30 45.24
N ARG A 485 -30.25 28.16 44.26
CA ARG A 485 -30.95 26.90 44.03
C ARG A 485 -30.07 25.92 43.26
N PRO A 486 -29.86 24.68 43.75
CA PRO A 486 -29.08 23.66 43.04
C PRO A 486 -29.88 23.06 41.86
N ALA A 487 -30.26 23.91 40.90
CA ALA A 487 -31.13 23.59 39.76
C ALA A 487 -30.39 22.90 38.61
N SER A 488 -29.60 21.88 38.91
CA SER A 488 -28.97 20.96 37.94
C SER A 488 -29.26 19.51 38.33
N LEU A 489 -29.33 18.60 37.36
CA LEU A 489 -29.57 17.19 37.64
C LEU A 489 -28.48 16.59 38.56
N LEU A 490 -27.20 16.88 38.31
CA LEU A 490 -26.08 16.39 39.12
C LEU A 490 -26.23 16.77 40.59
N LEU A 491 -26.33 18.06 40.89
CA LEU A 491 -26.41 18.52 42.29
C LEU A 491 -27.63 17.96 43.03
N ARG A 492 -28.77 17.81 42.34
CA ARG A 492 -29.96 17.18 42.95
C ARG A 492 -29.73 15.71 43.29
N LEU A 493 -29.09 14.97 42.39
CA LEU A 493 -28.74 13.56 42.62
C LEU A 493 -27.68 13.42 43.73
N VAL A 494 -26.66 14.29 43.76
CA VAL A 494 -25.63 14.32 44.81
C VAL A 494 -26.22 14.63 46.18
N ILE A 495 -27.06 15.67 46.29
CA ILE A 495 -27.74 16.03 47.54
C ILE A 495 -28.61 14.86 48.00
N ARG A 496 -29.36 14.23 47.07
CA ARG A 496 -30.18 13.06 47.39
C ARG A 496 -29.32 11.88 47.85
N ALA A 497 -28.18 11.63 47.21
CA ALA A 497 -27.29 10.54 47.57
C ALA A 497 -26.70 10.75 48.96
N LEU A 498 -26.28 11.98 49.29
CA LEU A 498 -25.80 12.35 50.63
C LEU A 498 -26.90 12.21 51.68
N GLN A 499 -28.14 12.62 51.37
CA GLN A 499 -29.27 12.44 52.28
C GLN A 499 -29.52 10.97 52.62
N VAL A 500 -29.55 10.10 51.61
CA VAL A 500 -29.73 8.66 51.80
C VAL A 500 -28.58 8.09 52.63
N ALA A 501 -27.33 8.38 52.27
CA ALA A 501 -26.16 7.88 52.97
C ALA A 501 -26.07 8.37 54.44
N ILE A 502 -26.36 9.66 54.70
CA ILE A 502 -26.42 10.22 56.07
C ILE A 502 -27.58 9.58 56.85
N GLY A 503 -28.73 9.38 56.19
CA GLY A 503 -29.89 8.71 56.76
C GLY A 503 -29.61 7.27 57.14
N ASP A 504 -28.92 6.51 56.30
CA ASP A 504 -28.56 5.12 56.58
C ASP A 504 -27.65 5.00 57.82
N VAL A 505 -26.72 5.94 58.01
CA VAL A 505 -25.91 6.03 59.25
C VAL A 505 -26.80 6.25 60.47
N GLY A 506 -27.76 7.17 60.38
CA GLY A 506 -28.71 7.45 61.45
C GLY A 506 -29.64 6.27 61.74
N ARG A 507 -30.11 5.58 60.70
CA ARG A 507 -30.94 4.38 60.79
C ARG A 507 -30.20 3.26 61.54
N GLU A 508 -28.97 2.99 61.13
CA GLU A 508 -28.12 1.97 61.78
C GLU A 508 -27.86 2.33 63.25
N ALA A 509 -27.56 3.59 63.55
CA ALA A 509 -27.34 4.06 64.92
C ALA A 509 -28.59 3.92 65.82
N LEU A 510 -29.80 3.95 65.24
CA LEU A 510 -31.06 3.73 65.95
C LEU A 510 -31.41 2.23 66.10
N GLY A 511 -30.66 1.33 65.46
CA GLY A 511 -30.98 -0.09 65.40
C GLY A 511 -32.25 -0.41 64.61
N ASP A 512 -32.67 0.48 63.69
CA ASP A 512 -33.82 0.23 62.82
C ASP A 512 -33.41 -0.75 61.71
N THR A 513 -34.00 -1.95 61.73
CA THR A 513 -33.62 -3.08 60.87
C THR A 513 -34.24 -3.02 59.48
N THR A 514 -35.12 -2.06 59.20
CA THR A 514 -35.89 -2.04 57.95
C THR A 514 -35.61 -0.76 57.16
N PRO A 515 -34.73 -0.79 56.15
CA PRO A 515 -34.91 0.11 55.00
C PRO A 515 -36.32 -0.17 54.48
N GLY A 516 -37.19 0.83 54.52
CA GLY A 516 -38.53 0.64 54.01
C GLY A 516 -39.07 1.95 53.51
N PRO A 517 -40.00 1.90 52.55
CA PRO A 517 -40.51 3.10 51.92
C PRO A 517 -41.13 4.05 52.95
N GLU A 518 -41.07 5.35 52.65
CA GLU A 518 -41.79 6.37 53.41
C GLU A 518 -43.28 6.00 53.54
N PRO A 519 -43.94 6.33 54.66
CA PRO A 519 -45.37 6.08 54.79
C PRO A 519 -46.14 6.78 53.67
N VAL A 520 -47.20 6.14 53.20
CA VAL A 520 -48.02 6.59 52.07
C VAL A 520 -48.60 7.99 52.29
N ALA A 521 -48.90 8.32 53.55
CA ALA A 521 -49.29 9.65 53.98
C ALA A 521 -48.75 9.93 55.39
N ARG A 522 -48.36 11.17 55.65
CA ARG A 522 -48.00 11.70 56.98
C ARG A 522 -48.48 13.14 57.13
N PRO A 523 -48.71 13.65 58.36
CA PRO A 523 -48.89 15.08 58.59
C PRO A 523 -47.67 15.87 58.12
N PHE A 524 -47.88 17.02 57.46
CA PHE A 524 -46.80 17.86 56.95
C PHE A 524 -45.85 18.39 58.05
N THR A 525 -46.31 18.41 59.30
CA THR A 525 -45.56 18.87 60.47
C THR A 525 -44.65 17.82 61.09
N GLU A 526 -44.80 16.54 60.73
CA GLU A 526 -43.99 15.44 61.29
C GLU A 526 -42.87 15.09 60.31
N PRO A 527 -41.61 14.88 60.74
CA PRO A 527 -40.53 14.51 59.84
C PRO A 527 -40.73 13.12 59.23
N GLY A 528 -40.29 12.95 57.99
CA GLY A 528 -40.31 11.66 57.29
C GLY A 528 -39.31 10.69 57.91
N ARG A 529 -39.33 9.41 57.52
CA ARG A 529 -38.36 8.42 58.03
C ARG A 529 -36.94 8.85 57.73
N LEU A 530 -36.66 9.27 56.49
CA LEU A 530 -35.32 9.73 56.10
C LEU A 530 -34.91 11.00 56.86
N GLU A 531 -35.82 11.97 56.99
CA GLU A 531 -35.59 13.20 57.77
C GLU A 531 -35.32 12.89 59.24
N HIS A 532 -36.07 11.94 59.81
CA HIS A 532 -35.88 11.46 61.19
C HIS A 532 -34.51 10.82 61.37
N TRP A 533 -34.11 9.95 60.45
CA TRP A 533 -32.79 9.31 60.51
C TRP A 533 -31.66 10.34 60.38
N ILE A 534 -31.74 11.28 59.42
CA ILE A 534 -30.76 12.36 59.24
C ILE A 534 -30.62 13.21 60.52
N ASN A 535 -31.74 13.54 61.19
CA ASN A 535 -31.72 14.30 62.45
C ASN A 535 -31.02 13.59 63.60
N ARG A 536 -30.90 12.26 63.53
CA ARG A 536 -30.20 11.45 64.54
C ARG A 536 -28.73 11.24 64.20
N THR A 537 -28.32 11.61 62.99
CA THR A 537 -26.94 11.50 62.53
C THR A 537 -26.10 12.66 63.05
N THR A 538 -24.96 12.34 63.68
CA THR A 538 -23.99 13.33 64.19
C THR A 538 -22.66 13.20 63.46
N GLN A 539 -21.80 14.22 63.55
CA GLN A 539 -20.45 14.19 63.00
C GLN A 539 -19.66 12.95 63.44
N ALA A 540 -19.80 12.52 64.71
CA ALA A 540 -19.09 11.35 65.23
C ALA A 540 -19.58 10.04 64.58
N LEU A 541 -20.85 9.95 64.20
CA LEU A 541 -21.42 8.75 63.58
C LEU A 541 -20.96 8.59 62.13
N VAL A 542 -20.96 9.67 61.35
CA VAL A 542 -20.50 9.62 59.94
C VAL A 542 -18.99 9.37 59.81
N SER A 543 -18.21 9.76 60.82
CA SER A 543 -16.79 9.43 60.94
C SER A 543 -16.53 8.10 61.68
N GLY A 544 -17.58 7.33 61.98
CA GLY A 544 -17.48 6.04 62.66
C GLY A 544 -16.98 4.91 61.75
N ALA A 545 -17.01 3.68 62.28
CA ALA A 545 -16.57 2.46 61.59
C ALA A 545 -17.70 1.46 61.30
N THR A 546 -18.96 1.90 61.38
CA THR A 546 -20.11 1.04 61.05
C THR A 546 -20.19 0.83 59.53
N PRO A 547 -20.80 -0.27 59.04
CA PRO A 547 -21.07 -0.46 57.61
C PRO A 547 -21.71 0.75 56.92
N ALA A 548 -22.74 1.38 57.49
CA ALA A 548 -23.34 2.57 56.88
C ALA A 548 -22.41 3.79 56.93
N ALA A 549 -21.59 3.94 57.97
CA ALA A 549 -20.59 5.01 58.05
C ALA A 549 -19.51 4.85 56.98
N HIS A 550 -19.03 3.62 56.74
CA HIS A 550 -18.12 3.33 55.64
C HIS A 550 -18.78 3.61 54.28
N ALA A 551 -20.03 3.18 54.07
CA ALA A 551 -20.75 3.48 52.83
C ALA A 551 -20.88 5.00 52.59
N PHE A 552 -21.21 5.77 53.63
CA PHE A 552 -21.22 7.24 53.56
C PHE A 552 -19.85 7.83 53.21
N GLN A 553 -18.78 7.40 53.87
CA GLN A 553 -17.42 7.87 53.58
C GLN A 553 -17.01 7.58 52.14
N MET A 554 -17.43 6.43 51.61
CA MET A 554 -17.19 6.06 50.22
C MET A 554 -17.98 6.91 49.22
N VAL A 555 -19.22 7.30 49.55
CA VAL A 555 -20.02 8.25 48.74
C VAL A 555 -19.38 9.64 48.78
N ALA A 556 -19.03 10.13 49.97
CA ALA A 556 -18.37 11.43 50.17
C ALA A 556 -17.06 11.53 49.38
N LYS A 557 -16.18 10.52 49.50
CA LYS A 557 -14.92 10.45 48.74
C LYS A 557 -15.16 10.41 47.24
N SER A 558 -16.16 9.67 46.77
CA SER A 558 -16.51 9.64 45.36
C SER A 558 -16.99 11.00 44.84
N ILE A 559 -17.76 11.76 45.63
CA ILE A 559 -18.18 13.13 45.27
C ILE A 559 -16.98 14.10 45.24
N GLU A 560 -16.01 13.95 46.15
CA GLU A 560 -14.76 14.73 46.11
C GLU A 560 -13.98 14.48 44.83
N GLN A 561 -13.87 13.21 44.40
CA GLN A 561 -13.23 12.85 43.13
C GLN A 561 -13.95 13.46 41.92
N LEU A 562 -15.28 13.48 41.91
CA LEU A 562 -16.05 14.13 40.84
C LEU A 562 -15.74 15.63 40.73
N ALA A 563 -15.38 16.28 41.83
CA ALA A 563 -15.08 17.71 41.84
C ALA A 563 -13.79 18.05 41.08
N ASP A 564 -12.89 17.09 40.84
CA ASP A 564 -11.65 17.28 40.10
C ASP A 564 -11.81 16.98 38.59
N ILE A 565 -13.00 16.56 38.14
CA ILE A 565 -13.33 16.27 36.74
C ILE A 565 -13.80 17.55 36.02
N PRO A 566 -13.28 17.87 34.82
CA PRO A 566 -13.76 18.96 33.99
C PRO A 566 -15.28 18.86 33.66
N GLU A 567 -15.96 20.00 33.58
CA GLU A 567 -17.44 20.06 33.48
C GLU A 567 -18.00 19.35 32.22
N ASP A 568 -17.31 19.45 31.08
CA ASP A 568 -17.69 18.81 29.82
C ASP A 568 -17.63 17.28 29.91
N ARG A 569 -16.56 16.76 30.53
CA ARG A 569 -16.40 15.32 30.81
C ARG A 569 -17.42 14.85 31.84
N LEU A 570 -17.68 15.65 32.86
CA LEU A 570 -18.65 15.35 33.91
C LEU A 570 -20.08 15.25 33.34
N GLU A 571 -20.45 16.09 32.38
CA GLU A 571 -21.76 16.01 31.72
C GLU A 571 -21.92 14.72 30.91
N ARG A 572 -20.90 14.37 30.10
CA ARG A 572 -20.90 13.12 29.31
C ARG A 572 -21.01 11.88 30.22
N LEU A 573 -20.19 11.83 31.27
CA LEU A 573 -20.17 10.75 32.25
C LEU A 573 -21.49 10.64 33.03
N LEU A 574 -22.08 11.77 33.40
CA LEU A 574 -23.39 11.79 34.05
C LEU A 574 -24.47 11.22 33.14
N ARG A 575 -24.48 11.60 31.84
CA ARG A 575 -25.45 11.05 30.88
C ARG A 575 -25.33 9.54 30.78
N ALA A 576 -24.11 9.03 30.59
CA ALA A 576 -23.86 7.60 30.51
C ALA A 576 -24.34 6.87 31.77
N THR A 577 -24.05 7.42 32.96
CA THR A 577 -24.45 6.84 34.26
C THR A 577 -25.96 6.82 34.44
N VAL A 578 -26.66 7.92 34.11
CA VAL A 578 -28.12 8.00 34.18
C VAL A 578 -28.74 7.03 33.16
N ASP A 579 -28.19 6.92 31.96
CA ASP A 579 -28.67 5.98 30.96
C ASP A 579 -28.52 4.52 31.44
N THR A 580 -27.39 4.18 32.07
CA THR A 580 -27.16 2.87 32.72
C THR A 580 -28.14 2.59 33.87
N ALA A 581 -28.58 3.63 34.57
CA ALA A 581 -29.62 3.46 35.57
C ALA A 581 -30.98 3.19 34.94
N LEU A 582 -31.32 3.91 33.87
CA LEU A 582 -32.67 3.92 33.30
C LEU A 582 -32.96 2.79 32.32
N TYR A 583 -32.03 2.46 31.42
CA TYR A 583 -32.30 1.49 30.36
C TYR A 583 -31.08 0.79 29.75
N ARG A 584 -29.86 1.33 29.87
CA ARG A 584 -28.67 0.71 29.27
C ARG A 584 -28.24 -0.49 30.09
N LEU A 585 -28.46 -1.66 29.51
CA LEU A 585 -28.11 -2.96 30.09
C LEU A 585 -26.63 -3.32 29.88
N ASP A 586 -26.00 -2.79 28.84
CA ASP A 586 -24.67 -3.22 28.41
C ASP A 586 -23.57 -3.10 29.47
N PRO A 587 -23.51 -2.06 30.35
CA PRO A 587 -22.46 -2.00 31.37
C PRO A 587 -22.64 -3.07 32.46
N TRP A 588 -23.88 -3.51 32.72
CA TRP A 588 -24.16 -4.58 33.66
C TRP A 588 -23.70 -5.94 33.14
N LEU A 589 -23.90 -6.20 31.84
CA LEU A 589 -23.44 -7.42 31.17
C LEU A 589 -21.90 -7.50 31.08
N LEU A 590 -21.23 -6.35 30.96
CA LEU A 590 -19.76 -6.26 30.91
C LEU A 590 -19.10 -6.30 32.30
N GLY A 591 -19.86 -6.11 33.38
CA GLY A 591 -19.29 -6.06 34.73
C GLY A 591 -18.59 -7.35 35.16
N PRO A 592 -19.27 -8.52 35.10
CA PRO A 592 -18.66 -9.80 35.48
C PRO A 592 -17.36 -10.11 34.72
N PRO A 593 -17.30 -10.05 33.37
CA PRO A 593 -16.05 -10.29 32.66
C PRO A 593 -14.97 -9.23 32.96
N THR A 594 -15.34 -7.96 33.17
CA THR A 594 -14.35 -6.92 33.50
C THR A 594 -13.67 -7.19 34.84
N ARG A 595 -14.44 -7.49 35.88
CA ARG A 595 -13.89 -7.77 37.21
C ARG A 595 -13.05 -9.04 37.20
N ARG A 596 -13.51 -10.10 36.53
CA ARG A 596 -12.73 -11.34 36.39
C ARG A 596 -11.45 -11.14 35.60
N LEU A 597 -11.48 -10.37 34.51
CA LEU A 597 -10.28 -10.01 33.77
C LEU A 597 -9.25 -9.37 34.70
N GLN A 598 -9.67 -8.39 35.52
CA GLN A 598 -8.78 -7.75 36.49
C GLN A 598 -8.20 -8.75 37.49
N THR A 599 -9.02 -9.62 38.07
CA THR A 599 -8.55 -10.68 38.97
C THR A 599 -7.53 -11.61 38.32
N LEU A 600 -7.74 -12.00 37.06
CA LEU A 600 -6.83 -12.89 36.33
C LEU A 600 -5.50 -12.20 36.01
N LEU A 601 -5.53 -10.94 35.58
CA LEU A 601 -4.32 -10.16 35.29
C LEU A 601 -3.53 -9.86 36.57
N ASP A 602 -4.20 -9.52 37.67
CA ASP A 602 -3.56 -9.33 38.98
C ASP A 602 -2.94 -10.64 39.52
N ALA A 603 -3.48 -11.79 39.12
CA ALA A 603 -2.92 -13.11 39.40
C ALA A 603 -1.74 -13.50 38.47
N GLY A 604 -1.37 -12.63 37.52
CA GLY A 604 -0.26 -12.85 36.59
C GLY A 604 -0.56 -13.77 35.42
N VAL A 605 -1.84 -13.93 35.04
CA VAL A 605 -2.21 -14.66 33.83
C VAL A 605 -1.77 -13.88 32.60
N GLU A 606 -0.89 -14.46 31.79
CA GLU A 606 -0.43 -13.84 30.55
C GLU A 606 -1.48 -13.94 29.44
N PRO A 607 -1.85 -12.83 28.78
CA PRO A 607 -2.77 -12.87 27.65
C PRO A 607 -2.14 -13.47 26.38
N VAL A 608 -2.97 -14.14 25.56
CA VAL A 608 -2.58 -14.77 24.28
C VAL A 608 -3.34 -14.14 23.11
N LEU A 609 -2.72 -14.06 21.93
CA LEU A 609 -3.38 -13.52 20.74
C LEU A 609 -4.40 -14.51 20.15
N GLY A 610 -5.56 -13.99 19.78
CA GLY A 610 -6.56 -14.72 19.01
C GLY A 610 -7.17 -13.85 17.90
N ALA A 611 -8.03 -14.44 17.10
CA ALA A 611 -8.71 -13.79 15.99
C ALA A 611 -10.21 -14.05 16.06
N TYR A 612 -11.00 -13.05 15.66
CA TYR A 612 -12.45 -13.19 15.57
C TYR A 612 -13.03 -12.40 14.41
N GLY A 613 -14.09 -12.91 13.82
CA GLY A 613 -14.94 -12.17 12.89
C GLY A 613 -16.32 -12.81 12.81
N TRP A 614 -17.34 -12.03 12.52
CA TRP A 614 -18.65 -12.57 12.17
C TRP A 614 -19.33 -11.76 11.08
N VAL A 615 -20.27 -12.42 10.40
CA VAL A 615 -21.16 -11.81 9.42
C VAL A 615 -22.59 -12.27 9.71
N ASP A 616 -23.47 -11.29 9.88
CA ASP A 616 -24.89 -11.52 10.03
C ASP A 616 -25.55 -11.79 8.68
N ALA A 617 -26.27 -12.90 8.61
CA ALA A 617 -27.13 -13.28 7.49
C ALA A 617 -26.53 -12.96 6.10
N PRO A 618 -25.37 -13.52 5.72
CA PRO A 618 -24.81 -13.29 4.40
C PRO A 618 -25.80 -13.78 3.33
N ARG A 619 -26.06 -12.97 2.30
CA ARG A 619 -27.01 -13.28 1.22
C ARG A 619 -26.35 -13.17 -0.16
N PRO A 620 -26.83 -13.94 -1.17
CA PRO A 620 -26.45 -13.72 -2.55
C PRO A 620 -26.82 -12.30 -3.02
N GLY A 621 -25.82 -11.50 -3.40
CA GLY A 621 -26.01 -10.17 -3.98
C GLY A 621 -25.85 -10.15 -5.49
N SER A 622 -26.15 -9.00 -6.12
CA SER A 622 -25.77 -8.69 -7.51
C SER A 622 -24.65 -7.66 -7.52
N PRO A 623 -23.43 -8.01 -7.10
CA PRO A 623 -22.37 -7.03 -7.05
C PRO A 623 -21.88 -6.78 -8.49
N GLY A 624 -22.20 -5.60 -9.00
CA GLY A 624 -21.76 -5.13 -10.31
C GLY A 624 -20.51 -4.26 -10.18
N PRO A 625 -19.87 -3.87 -11.30
CA PRO A 625 -18.97 -2.73 -11.25
C PRO A 625 -19.75 -1.51 -10.76
N THR A 626 -19.21 -0.84 -9.74
CA THR A 626 -19.70 0.44 -9.21
C THR A 626 -19.88 1.47 -10.33
N SER A 627 -20.59 2.56 -10.06
CA SER A 627 -20.76 3.69 -10.99
C SER A 627 -19.44 4.26 -11.53
N ALA A 628 -18.33 4.02 -10.82
CA ALA A 628 -17.00 4.43 -11.22
C ALA A 628 -16.42 3.60 -12.40
N GLY A 629 -17.11 2.54 -12.86
CA GLY A 629 -16.85 1.90 -14.14
C GLY A 629 -15.57 1.02 -14.20
N LEU A 630 -15.25 0.58 -15.42
CA LEU A 630 -14.13 -0.29 -15.76
C LEU A 630 -13.03 0.48 -16.50
N LEU A 631 -11.80 0.37 -16.01
CA LEU A 631 -10.60 0.90 -16.64
C LEU A 631 -9.80 -0.26 -17.22
N HIS A 632 -9.76 -0.34 -18.55
CA HIS A 632 -8.89 -1.29 -19.24
C HIS A 632 -7.43 -0.83 -19.12
N ALA A 633 -6.55 -1.74 -18.75
CA ALA A 633 -5.13 -1.49 -18.55
C ALA A 633 -4.30 -2.44 -19.43
N PRO A 634 -3.22 -1.96 -20.06
CA PRO A 634 -2.40 -2.80 -20.93
C PRO A 634 -1.68 -3.94 -20.21
N SER A 635 -1.51 -3.87 -18.89
CA SER A 635 -0.86 -4.90 -18.07
C SER A 635 -1.47 -4.99 -16.66
N PRO A 636 -1.28 -6.12 -15.95
CA PRO A 636 -1.67 -6.25 -14.55
C PRO A 636 -1.07 -5.18 -13.64
N GLY A 637 0.20 -4.83 -13.83
CA GLY A 637 0.87 -3.77 -13.06
C GLY A 637 0.19 -2.41 -13.23
N GLN A 638 -0.17 -2.05 -14.47
CA GLN A 638 -0.92 -0.80 -14.74
C GLN A 638 -2.35 -0.84 -14.19
N ALA A 639 -3.01 -2.00 -14.20
CA ALA A 639 -4.33 -2.17 -13.57
C ALA A 639 -4.25 -1.94 -12.06
N LEU A 640 -3.23 -2.49 -11.39
CA LEU A 640 -3.00 -2.30 -9.97
C LEU A 640 -2.68 -0.84 -9.63
N THR A 641 -1.80 -0.19 -10.41
CA THR A 641 -1.52 1.25 -10.28
C THR A 641 -2.79 2.08 -10.39
N ALA A 642 -3.61 1.83 -11.41
CA ALA A 642 -4.88 2.54 -11.60
C ALA A 642 -5.86 2.29 -10.44
N THR A 643 -5.86 1.08 -9.87
CA THR A 643 -6.70 0.72 -8.72
C THR A 643 -6.29 1.50 -7.48
N VAL A 644 -4.98 1.56 -7.16
CA VAL A 644 -4.45 2.31 -6.01
C VAL A 644 -4.72 3.81 -6.14
N LEU A 645 -4.45 4.39 -7.31
CA LEU A 645 -4.69 5.82 -7.55
C LEU A 645 -6.17 6.17 -7.48
N ARG A 646 -7.05 5.31 -8.01
CA ARG A 646 -8.50 5.50 -7.96
C ARG A 646 -9.04 5.36 -6.55
N ASP A 647 -8.58 4.37 -5.78
CA ASP A 647 -8.95 4.21 -4.36
C ASP A 647 -8.61 5.47 -3.57
N ARG A 648 -7.43 6.06 -3.81
CA ARG A 648 -7.06 7.36 -3.20
C ARG A 648 -7.87 8.53 -3.72
N ALA A 649 -8.18 8.62 -5.01
CA ALA A 649 -9.07 9.66 -5.53
C ALA A 649 -10.47 9.64 -4.90
N VAL A 650 -10.98 8.45 -4.54
CA VAL A 650 -12.30 8.29 -3.91
C VAL A 650 -12.26 8.53 -2.40
N SER A 651 -11.17 8.14 -1.73
CA SER A 651 -11.08 8.13 -0.26
C SER A 651 -10.33 9.31 0.36
N ASP A 652 -9.61 10.12 -0.42
CA ASP A 652 -8.82 11.22 0.13
C ASP A 652 -9.72 12.37 0.63
N PRO A 653 -9.44 12.92 1.83
CA PRO A 653 -10.22 14.02 2.41
C PRO A 653 -10.08 15.34 1.62
N GLU A 654 -9.03 15.51 0.82
CA GLU A 654 -8.88 16.62 -0.12
C GLU A 654 -9.29 16.14 -1.54
N PRO A 655 -10.52 16.45 -2.00
CA PRO A 655 -11.08 15.84 -3.21
C PRO A 655 -10.24 16.08 -4.46
N SER A 656 -9.48 17.17 -4.52
CA SER A 656 -8.66 17.53 -5.68
C SER A 656 -7.27 16.89 -5.70
N ARG A 657 -6.77 16.33 -4.60
CA ARG A 657 -5.35 15.95 -4.46
C ARG A 657 -4.93 14.79 -5.38
N TRP A 658 -5.81 13.81 -5.55
CA TRP A 658 -5.56 12.61 -6.36
C TRP A 658 -6.41 12.56 -7.64
N HIS A 659 -7.10 13.65 -7.96
CA HIS A 659 -7.88 13.77 -9.18
C HIS A 659 -6.95 14.03 -10.37
N MET A 660 -6.59 12.97 -11.08
CA MET A 660 -5.72 13.01 -12.26
C MET A 660 -6.57 13.10 -13.54
N ASP A 661 -6.56 14.27 -14.21
CA ASP A 661 -7.21 14.46 -15.52
C ASP A 661 -6.19 14.32 -16.67
N LEU A 662 -5.91 13.06 -17.03
CA LEU A 662 -4.91 12.72 -18.04
C LEU A 662 -5.57 12.48 -19.40
N THR A 663 -5.29 13.37 -20.36
CA THR A 663 -5.69 13.20 -21.77
C THR A 663 -4.50 12.78 -22.61
N SER A 664 -4.72 12.13 -23.76
CA SER A 664 -3.61 11.78 -24.67
C SER A 664 -2.79 12.99 -25.13
N ARG A 665 -3.38 14.20 -25.12
CA ARG A 665 -2.67 15.44 -25.45
C ARG A 665 -1.74 15.85 -24.30
N THR A 666 -2.28 15.99 -23.09
CA THR A 666 -1.49 16.41 -21.91
C THR A 666 -0.38 15.42 -21.57
N VAL A 667 -0.62 14.11 -21.74
CA VAL A 667 0.43 13.08 -21.57
C VAL A 667 1.58 13.24 -22.56
N ARG A 668 1.30 13.51 -23.84
CA ARG A 668 2.37 13.73 -24.85
C ARG A 668 3.17 14.99 -24.57
N GLU A 669 2.51 16.06 -24.13
CA GLU A 669 3.15 17.32 -23.78
C GLU A 669 4.03 17.15 -22.51
N ALA A 670 3.50 16.50 -21.48
CA ALA A 670 4.22 16.16 -20.26
C ALA A 670 5.45 15.26 -20.53
N ALA A 671 5.30 14.23 -21.38
CA ALA A 671 6.42 13.37 -21.77
C ALA A 671 7.53 14.16 -22.49
N ARG A 672 7.16 15.13 -23.34
CA ARG A 672 8.12 16.04 -24.01
C ARG A 672 8.81 16.97 -23.01
N ILE A 673 8.12 17.46 -21.98
CA ILE A 673 8.74 18.23 -20.89
C ILE A 673 9.75 17.35 -20.14
N GLY A 674 9.35 16.15 -19.74
CA GLY A 674 10.22 15.19 -19.04
C GLY A 674 11.49 14.83 -19.82
N GLU A 675 11.41 14.75 -21.15
CA GLU A 675 12.57 14.46 -21.99
C GLU A 675 13.62 15.58 -21.96
N HIS A 676 13.19 16.84 -22.03
CA HIS A 676 14.11 17.97 -21.90
C HIS A 676 14.79 17.98 -20.51
N VAL A 677 14.06 17.61 -19.46
CA VAL A 677 14.61 17.53 -18.10
C VAL A 677 15.62 16.38 -17.99
N ARG A 678 15.35 15.22 -18.60
CA ARG A 678 16.30 14.09 -18.68
C ARG A 678 17.58 14.46 -19.42
N LEU A 679 17.48 15.21 -20.52
CA LEU A 679 18.64 15.73 -21.27
C LEU A 679 19.46 16.80 -20.51
N GLY A 680 19.03 17.17 -19.30
CA GLY A 680 19.78 18.01 -18.38
C GLY A 680 19.30 19.47 -18.29
N ALA A 681 18.17 19.82 -18.90
CA ALA A 681 17.55 21.14 -18.69
C ALA A 681 16.84 21.20 -17.33
N HIS A 682 16.91 22.33 -16.64
CA HIS A 682 16.06 22.54 -15.46
C HIS A 682 14.59 22.70 -15.90
N LEU A 683 13.61 22.24 -15.10
CA LEU A 683 12.18 22.31 -15.44
C LEU A 683 11.75 23.74 -15.80
N ALA A 684 12.13 24.73 -14.96
CA ALA A 684 11.88 26.14 -15.22
C ALA A 684 12.49 26.65 -16.55
N GLU A 685 13.64 26.10 -16.97
CA GLU A 685 14.29 26.46 -18.25
C GLU A 685 13.54 25.85 -19.45
N ALA A 686 13.13 24.58 -19.34
CA ALA A 686 12.37 23.90 -20.39
C ALA A 686 11.01 24.58 -20.64
N LEU A 687 10.31 24.95 -19.55
CA LEU A 687 9.06 25.69 -19.63
C LEU A 687 9.27 27.13 -20.13
N GLY A 688 10.35 27.79 -19.73
CA GLY A 688 10.70 29.12 -20.21
C GLY A 688 10.82 29.20 -21.73
N ARG A 689 11.43 28.18 -22.35
CA ARG A 689 11.52 28.09 -23.83
C ARG A 689 10.15 28.00 -24.51
N GLU A 690 9.22 27.25 -23.94
CA GLU A 690 7.85 27.12 -24.48
C GLU A 690 7.02 28.39 -24.24
N VAL A 691 7.16 29.02 -23.07
CA VAL A 691 6.53 30.33 -22.77
C VAL A 691 7.01 31.40 -23.75
N GLU A 692 8.31 31.48 -24.03
CA GLU A 692 8.86 32.44 -24.99
C GLU A 692 8.40 32.15 -26.43
N ARG A 693 8.25 30.87 -26.80
CA ARG A 693 7.67 30.47 -28.09
C ARG A 693 6.21 30.93 -28.22
N ILE A 694 5.42 30.80 -27.16
CA ILE A 694 4.02 31.27 -27.11
C ILE A 694 3.97 32.80 -27.16
N ALA A 695 4.86 33.48 -26.44
CA ALA A 695 4.96 34.94 -26.44
C ALA A 695 5.20 35.48 -27.86
N GLY A 696 6.03 34.80 -28.66
CA GLY A 696 6.19 34.98 -30.11
C GLY A 696 6.74 36.33 -30.58
N SER A 697 6.71 37.35 -29.72
CA SER A 697 7.17 38.71 -29.98
C SER A 697 8.38 39.04 -29.11
N ARG A 698 9.37 39.70 -29.73
CA ARG A 698 10.64 40.00 -29.05
C ARG A 698 10.46 40.92 -27.83
N ALA A 699 9.58 41.92 -27.94
CA ALA A 699 9.29 42.84 -26.84
C ALA A 699 8.74 42.12 -25.60
N LEU A 700 7.83 41.17 -25.78
CA LEU A 700 7.25 40.42 -24.68
C LEU A 700 8.24 39.42 -24.08
N VAL A 701 9.05 38.76 -24.91
CA VAL A 701 10.12 37.86 -24.43
C VAL A 701 11.15 38.61 -23.59
N ASP A 702 11.59 39.79 -24.03
CA ASP A 702 12.56 40.60 -23.28
C ASP A 702 11.97 41.06 -21.93
N GLN A 703 10.69 41.47 -21.92
CA GLN A 703 9.96 41.80 -20.68
C GLN A 703 9.90 40.61 -19.71
N LEU A 704 9.54 39.42 -20.20
CA LEU A 704 9.44 38.21 -19.37
C LEU A 704 10.79 37.78 -18.80
N ARG A 705 11.87 37.87 -19.59
CA ARG A 705 13.24 37.55 -19.12
C ARG A 705 13.73 38.52 -18.05
N ASP A 706 13.33 39.77 -18.12
CA ASP A 706 13.68 40.77 -17.12
C ASP A 706 12.88 40.61 -15.82
N GLN A 707 11.58 40.33 -15.94
CA GLN A 707 10.65 40.20 -14.81
C GLN A 707 10.77 38.85 -14.08
N PHE A 708 11.00 37.76 -14.82
CA PHE A 708 11.08 36.39 -14.29
C PHE A 708 12.44 35.76 -14.59
N ARG A 709 13.44 36.10 -13.77
CA ARG A 709 14.84 35.68 -13.99
C ARG A 709 15.08 34.29 -13.41
N LEU A 710 15.59 33.36 -14.24
CA LEU A 710 15.94 32.00 -13.80
C LEU A 710 17.03 31.97 -12.71
N ARG A 711 18.05 32.84 -12.83
CA ARG A 711 19.10 33.06 -11.82
C ARG A 711 19.57 34.51 -11.85
N THR A 712 19.98 35.04 -10.70
CA THR A 712 20.47 36.42 -10.55
C THR A 712 21.72 36.72 -11.38
N GLU A 713 22.56 35.71 -11.59
CA GLU A 713 23.86 35.76 -12.28
C GLU A 713 23.76 35.75 -13.83
N HIS A 714 22.59 35.45 -14.40
CA HIS A 714 22.41 35.23 -15.86
C HIS A 714 21.50 36.27 -16.55
N ALA A 715 21.37 37.48 -15.98
CA ALA A 715 20.46 38.53 -16.42
C ALA A 715 20.39 38.69 -17.95
N GLY A 716 19.22 38.34 -18.54
CA GLY A 716 18.89 38.53 -19.95
C GLY A 716 19.54 37.59 -20.98
N ARG A 717 20.36 36.61 -20.58
CA ARG A 717 21.18 35.82 -21.53
C ARG A 717 20.66 34.43 -21.91
N ARG A 718 19.74 33.82 -21.14
CA ARG A 718 19.16 32.49 -21.46
C ARG A 718 17.69 32.61 -21.84
N VAL A 719 16.80 32.30 -20.90
CA VAL A 719 15.34 32.25 -21.03
C VAL A 719 14.70 32.71 -19.71
N CYS A 720 13.42 33.06 -19.74
CA CYS A 720 12.64 33.36 -18.54
C CYS A 720 12.42 32.12 -17.66
N ASP A 721 12.11 32.33 -16.38
CA ASP A 721 11.65 31.26 -15.48
C ASP A 721 10.20 30.89 -15.82
N GLY A 722 10.02 29.78 -16.55
CA GLY A 722 8.71 29.35 -17.00
C GLY A 722 7.75 28.95 -15.86
N LEU A 723 8.26 28.44 -14.73
CA LEU A 723 7.43 28.09 -13.58
C LEU A 723 6.86 29.36 -12.93
N ALA A 724 7.71 30.37 -12.73
CA ALA A 724 7.30 31.64 -12.16
C ALA A 724 6.28 32.39 -13.06
N VAL A 725 6.46 32.32 -14.38
CA VAL A 725 5.48 32.87 -15.34
C VAL A 725 4.15 32.13 -15.23
N LEU A 726 4.14 30.80 -15.21
CA LEU A 726 2.92 29.99 -15.11
C LEU A 726 2.21 30.13 -13.76
N ALA A 727 2.93 30.47 -12.68
CA ALA A 727 2.34 30.76 -11.38
C ALA A 727 1.69 32.15 -11.27
N THR A 728 1.96 33.05 -12.23
CA THR A 728 1.44 34.42 -12.24
C THR A 728 0.18 34.52 -13.11
N ASP A 729 -0.73 35.44 -12.79
CA ASP A 729 -1.90 35.73 -13.64
C ASP A 729 -1.47 36.29 -15.01
N PRO A 730 -1.74 35.57 -16.12
CA PRO A 730 -1.29 35.99 -17.44
C PRO A 730 -2.04 37.24 -17.98
N ALA A 731 -3.15 37.65 -17.36
CA ALA A 731 -3.86 38.88 -17.76
C ALA A 731 -3.02 40.15 -17.55
N GLY A 732 -2.12 40.15 -16.56
CA GLY A 732 -1.23 41.28 -16.25
C GLY A 732 0.05 41.34 -17.09
N LEU A 733 0.33 40.33 -17.90
CA LEU A 733 1.62 40.15 -18.58
C LEU A 733 1.61 40.53 -20.07
N GLY A 734 0.49 41.01 -20.61
CA GLY A 734 0.41 41.47 -22.01
C GLY A 734 0.19 40.37 -23.06
N PHE A 735 -0.22 39.16 -22.65
CA PHE A 735 -0.60 38.08 -23.55
C PHE A 735 -1.99 38.28 -24.18
N SER A 736 -2.11 37.99 -25.49
CA SER A 736 -3.41 37.94 -26.19
C SER A 736 -4.32 36.82 -25.65
N ALA A 737 -5.62 36.85 -25.96
CA ALA A 737 -6.54 35.78 -25.54
C ALA A 737 -6.13 34.39 -26.06
N GLN A 738 -5.62 34.31 -27.29
CA GLN A 738 -5.13 33.05 -27.87
C GLN A 738 -3.86 32.55 -27.16
N GLN A 739 -2.92 33.44 -26.85
CA GLN A 739 -1.70 33.07 -26.12
C GLN A 739 -2.00 32.64 -24.68
N ARG A 740 -2.99 33.28 -24.03
CA ARG A 740 -3.48 32.86 -22.71
C ARG A 740 -4.05 31.45 -22.74
N ALA A 741 -4.82 31.09 -23.76
CA ALA A 741 -5.29 29.71 -23.93
C ALA A 741 -4.12 28.72 -24.06
N GLN A 742 -3.08 29.07 -24.82
CA GLN A 742 -1.88 28.23 -24.96
C GLN A 742 -1.06 28.11 -23.66
N LEU A 743 -1.02 29.17 -22.83
CA LEU A 743 -0.40 29.11 -21.50
C LEU A 743 -1.19 28.21 -20.55
N GLU A 744 -2.51 28.22 -20.62
CA GLU A 744 -3.33 27.28 -19.83
C GLU A 744 -3.16 25.84 -20.30
N GLU A 745 -3.05 25.60 -21.61
CA GLU A 745 -2.67 24.28 -22.13
C GLU A 745 -1.31 23.83 -21.58
N LEU A 746 -0.32 24.73 -21.52
CA LEU A 746 0.99 24.44 -20.94
C LEU A 746 0.91 24.20 -19.42
N ARG A 747 0.08 24.96 -18.68
CA ARG A 747 -0.16 24.74 -17.25
C ARG A 747 -0.78 23.37 -17.00
N ALA A 748 -1.76 22.98 -17.81
CA ALA A 748 -2.35 21.64 -17.77
C ALA A 748 -1.32 20.53 -18.05
N ALA A 749 -0.38 20.75 -18.98
CA ALA A 749 0.71 19.81 -19.23
C ALA A 749 1.69 19.68 -18.05
N VAL A 750 1.96 20.77 -17.32
CA VAL A 750 2.80 20.72 -16.10
C VAL A 750 2.11 19.98 -14.97
N ASN A 751 0.81 20.20 -14.77
CA ASN A 751 0.02 19.43 -13.80
C ASN A 751 0.02 17.94 -14.16
N ALA A 752 -0.25 17.62 -15.43
CA ALA A 752 -0.18 16.24 -15.92
C ALA A 752 1.23 15.62 -15.77
N TYR A 753 2.28 16.42 -15.87
CA TYR A 753 3.65 15.95 -15.60
C TYR A 753 3.85 15.58 -14.13
N GLY A 754 3.33 16.38 -13.19
CA GLY A 754 3.30 16.02 -11.76
C GLY A 754 2.50 14.75 -11.50
N ASP A 755 1.28 14.67 -12.04
CA ASP A 755 0.40 13.50 -11.91
C ASP A 755 1.06 12.23 -12.46
N LEU A 756 1.74 12.33 -13.61
CA LEU A 756 2.46 11.21 -14.22
C LEU A 756 3.66 10.77 -13.38
N LEU A 757 4.38 11.66 -12.71
CA LEU A 757 5.46 11.27 -11.81
C LEU A 757 4.94 10.58 -10.55
N VAL A 758 3.81 11.02 -10.01
CA VAL A 758 3.12 10.31 -8.91
C VAL A 758 2.63 8.95 -9.39
N ALA A 759 2.01 8.87 -10.57
CA ALA A 759 1.57 7.62 -11.16
C ALA A 759 2.75 6.67 -11.45
N GLU A 760 3.89 7.18 -11.90
CA GLU A 760 5.13 6.42 -12.10
C GLU A 760 5.68 5.88 -10.78
N ALA A 761 5.69 6.71 -9.74
CA ALA A 761 6.11 6.30 -8.41
C ALA A 761 5.21 5.18 -7.88
N VAL A 762 3.89 5.33 -7.97
CA VAL A 762 2.93 4.28 -7.60
C VAL A 762 3.13 3.03 -8.45
N HIS A 763 3.36 3.18 -9.76
CA HIS A 763 3.63 2.05 -10.65
C HIS A 763 4.83 1.23 -10.19
N HIS A 764 5.93 1.89 -9.88
CA HIS A 764 7.13 1.21 -9.40
C HIS A 764 6.98 0.67 -7.97
N VAL A 765 6.22 1.33 -7.08
CA VAL A 765 5.86 0.74 -5.78
C VAL A 765 5.07 -0.55 -5.96
N THR A 766 4.08 -0.54 -6.87
CA THR A 766 3.28 -1.74 -7.15
C THR A 766 4.10 -2.86 -7.78
N GLN A 767 5.22 -2.54 -8.44
CA GLN A 767 6.19 -3.48 -9.00
C GLN A 767 7.41 -3.74 -8.09
N GLY A 768 7.37 -3.36 -6.81
CA GLY A 768 8.48 -3.61 -5.87
C GLY A 768 9.78 -2.84 -6.15
N ARG A 769 9.79 -1.91 -7.11
CA ARG A 769 10.95 -1.09 -7.51
C ARG A 769 11.04 0.21 -6.71
N ALA A 770 11.16 0.10 -5.39
CA ALA A 770 11.11 1.23 -4.47
C ALA A 770 12.16 2.33 -4.74
N THR A 771 13.35 1.97 -5.23
CA THR A 771 14.41 2.93 -5.58
C THR A 771 14.01 3.85 -6.73
N VAL A 772 13.39 3.29 -7.77
CA VAL A 772 12.90 4.07 -8.93
C VAL A 772 11.68 4.89 -8.54
N ALA A 773 10.80 4.34 -7.69
CA ALA A 773 9.70 5.11 -7.12
C ALA A 773 10.18 6.32 -6.31
N GLY A 774 11.21 6.14 -5.47
CA GLY A 774 11.86 7.24 -4.75
C GLY A 774 12.43 8.29 -5.70
N ALA A 775 13.14 7.87 -6.75
CA ALA A 775 13.66 8.78 -7.77
C ALA A 775 12.55 9.55 -8.50
N ALA A 776 11.41 8.91 -8.80
CA ALA A 776 10.25 9.57 -9.39
C ALA A 776 9.64 10.63 -8.44
N MET A 777 9.56 10.33 -7.14
CA MET A 777 9.08 11.29 -6.12
C MET A 777 10.05 12.45 -5.89
N ASP A 778 11.36 12.19 -5.87
CA ASP A 778 12.38 13.25 -5.81
C ASP A 778 12.28 14.15 -7.04
N ALA A 779 12.01 13.58 -8.22
CA ALA A 779 11.79 14.36 -9.43
C ALA A 779 10.49 15.17 -9.38
N ALA A 780 9.41 14.62 -8.79
CA ALA A 780 8.16 15.35 -8.57
C ALA A 780 8.36 16.54 -7.61
N ALA A 781 9.24 16.38 -6.61
CA ALA A 781 9.69 17.46 -5.72
C ALA A 781 10.71 18.42 -6.35
N GLY A 782 11.17 18.15 -7.59
CA GLY A 782 12.17 18.95 -8.30
C GLY A 782 13.61 18.78 -7.81
N LEU A 783 13.89 17.74 -7.02
CA LEU A 783 15.20 17.45 -6.42
C LEU A 783 16.11 16.62 -7.32
N SER A 784 15.54 15.86 -8.26
CA SER A 784 16.27 14.95 -9.14
C SER A 784 15.75 14.99 -10.59
N ARG A 785 16.41 14.25 -11.48
CA ARG A 785 15.95 14.07 -12.86
C ARG A 785 14.88 12.97 -12.90
N PRO A 786 13.80 13.14 -13.67
CA PRO A 786 12.74 12.14 -13.73
C PRO A 786 13.24 10.85 -14.41
N PRO A 787 12.78 9.67 -13.95
CA PRO A 787 12.99 8.43 -14.67
C PRO A 787 12.24 8.43 -16.02
N GLU A 788 12.45 7.39 -16.82
CA GLU A 788 11.59 7.14 -17.99
C GLU A 788 10.19 6.74 -17.52
N LEU A 789 9.14 7.27 -18.15
CA LEU A 789 7.76 7.00 -17.74
C LEU A 789 7.29 5.66 -18.31
N GLU A 790 7.44 4.57 -17.55
CA GLU A 790 6.96 3.24 -17.91
C GLU A 790 5.44 3.11 -17.77
N VAL A 791 4.80 3.86 -16.86
CA VAL A 791 3.35 3.76 -16.59
C VAL A 791 2.49 4.02 -17.82
N ILE A 792 2.98 4.84 -18.76
CA ILE A 792 2.29 5.16 -20.03
C ILE A 792 2.70 4.28 -21.20
N ARG A 793 3.69 3.39 -21.03
CA ARG A 793 4.10 2.45 -22.07
C ARG A 793 3.11 1.30 -22.14
N THR A 794 2.68 0.97 -23.35
CA THR A 794 1.95 -0.28 -23.61
C THR A 794 2.99 -1.40 -23.78
N PRO A 795 3.16 -2.30 -22.80
CA PRO A 795 3.99 -3.48 -23.02
C PRO A 795 3.40 -4.27 -24.19
N ARG A 796 4.27 -4.81 -25.04
CA ARG A 796 3.87 -5.67 -26.15
C ARG A 796 4.54 -7.02 -25.95
N GLN A 797 3.74 -8.08 -25.90
CA GLN A 797 4.28 -9.43 -25.99
C GLN A 797 4.72 -9.68 -27.43
N GLY A 798 5.82 -10.39 -27.56
CA GLY A 798 6.37 -10.73 -28.86
C GLY A 798 7.57 -11.63 -28.71
N ARG A 799 7.87 -12.34 -29.79
CA ARG A 799 8.99 -13.25 -29.86
C ARG A 799 10.18 -12.56 -30.50
N ALA A 800 11.35 -12.70 -29.88
CA ALA A 800 12.60 -12.30 -30.53
C ALA A 800 12.91 -13.27 -31.68
N VAL A 801 13.16 -12.73 -32.87
CA VAL A 801 13.67 -13.46 -34.02
C VAL A 801 15.02 -12.89 -34.43
N ALA A 802 15.85 -13.74 -35.02
CA ALA A 802 17.17 -13.36 -35.51
C ALA A 802 17.25 -13.65 -37.01
N THR A 803 17.97 -12.81 -37.73
CA THR A 803 18.23 -12.97 -39.16
C THR A 803 19.72 -12.75 -39.44
N SER A 804 20.30 -13.56 -40.32
CA SER A 804 21.67 -13.38 -40.84
C SER A 804 21.67 -13.54 -42.35
N VAL A 805 22.39 -12.67 -43.04
CA VAL A 805 22.47 -12.66 -44.50
C VAL A 805 23.92 -12.81 -44.94
N LEU A 806 24.15 -13.82 -45.78
CA LEU A 806 25.45 -14.23 -46.26
C LEU A 806 25.54 -14.05 -47.79
N VAL A 807 26.76 -13.82 -48.28
CA VAL A 807 27.10 -14.11 -49.68
C VAL A 807 28.06 -15.29 -49.72
N LEU A 808 27.74 -16.25 -50.57
CA LEU A 808 28.53 -17.44 -50.83
C LEU A 808 29.04 -17.36 -52.27
N ILE A 809 30.33 -17.61 -52.47
CA ILE A 809 30.92 -17.73 -53.81
C ILE A 809 31.62 -19.09 -53.93
N PRO A 810 31.75 -19.67 -55.14
CA PRO A 810 32.51 -20.90 -55.32
C PRO A 810 33.93 -20.74 -54.76
N ASP A 811 34.38 -21.68 -53.92
CA ASP A 811 35.75 -21.64 -53.44
C ASP A 811 36.74 -21.94 -54.58
N ALA A 812 37.95 -21.44 -54.46
CA ALA A 812 39.02 -21.68 -55.40
C ALA A 812 40.26 -22.17 -54.65
N ALA A 813 40.90 -23.19 -55.20
CA ALA A 813 42.14 -23.70 -54.64
C ALA A 813 43.21 -22.60 -54.63
N ALA A 814 43.91 -22.46 -53.50
CA ALA A 814 45.04 -21.56 -53.42
C ALA A 814 46.08 -21.90 -54.51
N PRO A 815 46.71 -20.89 -55.13
CA PRO A 815 47.73 -21.15 -56.15
C PRO A 815 48.84 -22.02 -55.54
N PRO A 816 49.44 -22.98 -56.27
CA PRO A 816 50.53 -23.80 -55.74
C PRO A 816 51.71 -22.91 -55.34
N GLU A 817 52.41 -23.26 -54.26
CA GLU A 817 53.58 -22.50 -53.80
C GLU A 817 54.81 -22.90 -54.64
N PRO A 818 55.35 -22.03 -55.52
CA PRO A 818 56.39 -22.42 -56.46
C PRO A 818 57.70 -22.67 -55.73
N ALA A 819 58.44 -23.70 -56.15
CA ALA A 819 59.79 -23.97 -55.62
C ALA A 819 60.81 -22.94 -56.12
N ASP A 820 60.57 -22.36 -57.31
CA ASP A 820 61.41 -21.31 -57.89
C ASP A 820 61.03 -19.93 -57.33
N ASN A 821 62.04 -19.18 -56.90
CA ASN A 821 61.86 -17.85 -56.31
C ASN A 821 61.32 -16.83 -57.33
N PHE A 822 61.70 -16.95 -58.60
CA PHE A 822 61.23 -16.04 -59.65
C PHE A 822 59.74 -16.25 -59.93
N ALA A 823 59.32 -17.51 -60.13
CA ALA A 823 57.91 -17.87 -60.28
C ALA A 823 57.07 -17.52 -59.04
N ARG A 824 57.66 -17.58 -57.84
CA ARG A 824 57.01 -17.13 -56.60
C ARG A 824 56.79 -15.61 -56.59
N ALA A 825 57.79 -14.83 -56.97
CA ALA A 825 57.69 -13.37 -57.01
C ALA A 825 56.63 -12.86 -58.01
N GLU A 826 56.36 -13.62 -59.07
CA GLU A 826 55.32 -13.30 -60.06
C GLU A 826 53.90 -13.66 -59.61
N GLN A 827 53.69 -14.34 -58.48
CA GLN A 827 52.35 -14.67 -58.01
C GLN A 827 51.53 -13.42 -57.66
N SER A 828 50.25 -13.41 -58.04
CA SER A 828 49.33 -12.33 -57.66
C SER A 828 49.15 -12.31 -56.14
N PRO A 829 49.34 -11.16 -55.48
CA PRO A 829 49.11 -11.05 -54.04
C PRO A 829 47.63 -11.13 -53.68
N ILE A 830 46.71 -10.69 -54.56
CA ILE A 830 45.28 -10.82 -54.30
C ILE A 830 44.81 -12.28 -54.44
N GLU A 831 45.34 -13.04 -55.40
CA GLU A 831 45.05 -14.48 -55.50
C GLU A 831 45.60 -15.28 -54.31
N ILE A 832 46.68 -14.82 -53.68
CA ILE A 832 47.19 -15.41 -52.42
C ILE A 832 46.29 -14.99 -51.24
N ALA A 833 45.80 -13.75 -51.22
CA ALA A 833 44.97 -13.21 -50.15
C ALA A 833 43.57 -13.84 -50.11
N ASP A 834 42.88 -13.92 -51.25
CA ASP A 834 41.69 -14.75 -51.41
C ASP A 834 41.48 -15.19 -52.89
N PRO A 835 41.80 -16.45 -53.23
CA PRO A 835 41.67 -16.95 -54.61
C PRO A 835 40.22 -17.02 -55.09
N ALA A 836 39.26 -17.23 -54.18
CA ALA A 836 37.84 -17.33 -54.53
C ALA A 836 37.31 -15.96 -54.98
N VAL A 837 37.69 -14.89 -54.27
CA VAL A 837 37.35 -13.51 -54.64
C VAL A 837 37.98 -13.16 -56.00
N ALA A 838 39.25 -13.49 -56.22
CA ALA A 838 39.93 -13.18 -57.48
C ALA A 838 39.24 -13.83 -58.68
N ARG A 839 38.87 -15.11 -58.55
CA ARG A 839 38.13 -15.85 -59.59
C ARG A 839 36.71 -15.30 -59.79
N PHE A 840 36.03 -14.93 -58.71
CA PHE A 840 34.67 -14.40 -58.76
C PHE A 840 34.64 -13.03 -59.44
N VAL A 841 35.60 -12.15 -59.16
CA VAL A 841 35.75 -10.86 -59.86
C VAL A 841 35.97 -11.07 -61.35
N ALA A 842 36.87 -11.98 -61.76
CA ALA A 842 37.07 -12.30 -63.17
C ALA A 842 35.79 -12.84 -63.85
N THR A 843 35.03 -13.68 -63.14
CA THR A 843 33.78 -14.26 -63.68
C THR A 843 32.69 -13.20 -63.87
N GLN A 844 32.55 -12.25 -62.93
CA GLN A 844 31.47 -11.26 -62.92
C GLN A 844 31.81 -9.99 -63.71
N ALA A 845 33.06 -9.50 -63.64
CA ALA A 845 33.51 -8.30 -64.32
C ALA A 845 34.21 -8.58 -65.68
N GLY A 846 34.48 -9.85 -66.00
CA GLY A 846 35.18 -10.30 -67.21
C GLY A 846 36.67 -10.59 -66.97
N GLU A 847 37.25 -11.41 -67.84
CA GLU A 847 38.66 -11.81 -67.82
C GLU A 847 39.56 -10.63 -68.21
N ALA A 848 40.87 -10.71 -67.94
CA ALA A 848 41.79 -9.59 -68.22
C ALA A 848 41.80 -9.13 -69.69
N ILE A 849 41.49 -10.02 -70.63
CA ILE A 849 41.38 -9.70 -72.06
C ILE A 849 40.11 -8.91 -72.41
N ASP A 850 39.08 -9.00 -71.56
CA ASP A 850 37.79 -8.34 -71.78
C ASP A 850 37.80 -6.88 -71.33
N TRP A 851 38.81 -6.46 -70.57
CA TRP A 851 38.95 -5.10 -70.06
C TRP A 851 39.76 -4.30 -71.06
N VAL A 852 39.07 -3.58 -71.95
CA VAL A 852 39.70 -2.90 -73.09
C VAL A 852 39.60 -1.38 -72.95
N TRP A 853 40.72 -0.70 -73.18
CA TRP A 853 40.78 0.75 -73.42
C TRP A 853 41.17 1.00 -74.87
N THR A 854 40.44 1.89 -75.55
CA THR A 854 40.62 2.16 -76.98
C THR A 854 40.89 3.64 -77.24
N ALA A 855 41.85 3.94 -78.12
CA ALA A 855 42.12 5.29 -78.63
C ALA A 855 42.51 5.21 -80.12
N GLY A 856 41.72 5.83 -80.99
CA GLY A 856 41.85 5.73 -82.44
C GLY A 856 41.72 4.29 -82.94
N SER A 857 42.77 3.77 -83.58
CA SER A 857 42.84 2.37 -84.06
C SER A 857 43.61 1.43 -83.15
N SER A 858 44.09 1.91 -81.99
CA SER A 858 44.89 1.14 -81.04
C SER A 858 44.07 0.79 -79.81
N SER A 859 44.27 -0.42 -79.27
CA SER A 859 43.60 -0.90 -78.07
C SER A 859 44.60 -1.59 -77.14
N VAL A 860 44.44 -1.40 -75.84
CA VAL A 860 45.21 -2.10 -74.81
C VAL A 860 44.23 -2.82 -73.87
N THR A 861 44.55 -4.06 -73.53
CA THR A 861 43.78 -4.85 -72.58
C THR A 861 44.43 -4.85 -71.20
N LEU A 862 43.69 -5.20 -70.15
CA LEU A 862 44.27 -5.36 -68.81
C LEU A 862 45.37 -6.46 -68.79
N ALA A 863 45.23 -7.49 -69.64
CA ALA A 863 46.25 -8.51 -69.81
C ALA A 863 47.56 -7.95 -70.36
N ASP A 864 47.50 -6.99 -71.31
CA ASP A 864 48.68 -6.31 -71.87
C ASP A 864 49.40 -5.46 -70.81
N LEU A 865 48.69 -5.01 -69.77
CA LEU A 865 49.26 -4.30 -68.62
C LEU A 865 49.89 -5.24 -67.58
N GLY A 866 49.74 -6.56 -67.75
CA GLY A 866 50.26 -7.62 -66.88
C GLY A 866 49.46 -7.85 -65.60
N LEU A 867 48.23 -7.33 -65.53
CA LEU A 867 47.36 -7.39 -64.36
C LEU A 867 46.20 -8.36 -64.59
N GLY A 868 45.79 -9.08 -63.55
CA GLY A 868 44.47 -9.72 -63.50
C GLY A 868 43.37 -8.74 -63.08
N PRO A 869 42.08 -9.08 -63.29
CA PRO A 869 40.94 -8.25 -62.87
C PRO A 869 40.96 -7.92 -61.37
N ALA A 870 41.42 -8.86 -60.55
CA ALA A 870 41.55 -8.66 -59.11
C ALA A 870 42.76 -7.78 -58.77
N ASP A 871 43.92 -7.98 -59.44
CA ASP A 871 45.13 -7.17 -59.26
C ASP A 871 44.90 -5.69 -59.56
N ALA A 872 44.03 -5.39 -60.53
CA ALA A 872 43.67 -4.02 -60.89
C ALA A 872 43.14 -3.21 -59.70
N LEU A 873 42.50 -3.85 -58.71
CA LEU A 873 41.96 -3.20 -57.52
C LEU A 873 43.03 -2.72 -56.53
N THR A 874 44.29 -3.17 -56.69
CA THR A 874 45.43 -2.60 -55.93
C THR A 874 45.78 -1.18 -56.37
N LEU A 875 45.28 -0.74 -57.53
CA LEU A 875 45.46 0.58 -58.10
C LEU A 875 44.16 1.37 -58.04
N SER A 876 44.28 2.70 -57.91
CA SER A 876 43.14 3.57 -58.16
C SER A 876 42.78 3.57 -59.65
N ARG A 877 41.52 3.90 -59.96
CA ARG A 877 41.05 4.03 -61.35
C ARG A 877 41.98 4.93 -62.19
N THR A 878 42.35 6.08 -61.65
CA THR A 878 43.22 7.06 -62.33
C THR A 878 44.60 6.49 -62.61
N GLU A 879 45.16 5.69 -61.71
CA GLU A 879 46.45 5.03 -61.90
C GLU A 879 46.39 3.94 -62.97
N LEU A 880 45.29 3.18 -63.01
CA LEU A 880 45.05 2.15 -64.02
C LEU A 880 44.87 2.77 -65.41
N GLU A 881 44.06 3.83 -65.51
CA GLU A 881 43.87 4.61 -66.75
C GLU A 881 45.19 5.23 -67.22
N ARG A 882 46.05 5.69 -66.30
CA ARG A 882 47.40 6.18 -66.64
C ARG A 882 48.28 5.08 -67.24
N LEU A 883 48.25 3.85 -66.71
CA LEU A 883 48.99 2.73 -67.29
C LEU A 883 48.49 2.36 -68.70
N ALA A 884 47.18 2.39 -68.91
CA ALA A 884 46.59 2.17 -70.23
C ALA A 884 46.99 3.28 -71.23
N THR A 885 47.04 4.53 -70.77
CA THR A 885 47.50 5.69 -71.55
C THR A 885 48.98 5.56 -71.93
N ASP A 886 49.84 5.23 -70.96
CA ASP A 886 51.28 5.02 -71.17
C ASP A 886 51.53 3.89 -72.20
N ALA A 887 50.73 2.82 -72.17
CA ALA A 887 50.85 1.68 -73.10
C ALA A 887 50.34 1.99 -74.53
N LEU A 888 49.38 2.91 -74.67
CA LEU A 888 48.85 3.35 -75.97
C LEU A 888 49.66 4.49 -76.62
N GLY A 889 50.59 5.11 -75.87
CA GLY A 889 51.51 6.13 -76.37
C GLY A 889 51.01 7.58 -76.24
N ASP A 890 50.81 8.04 -74.99
CA ASP A 890 50.55 9.44 -74.62
C ASP A 890 49.35 10.07 -75.38
N ILE A 891 48.18 9.49 -75.18
CA ILE A 891 46.89 9.90 -75.78
C ILE A 891 46.21 11.02 -74.95
N ASP A 892 45.39 11.87 -75.60
CA ASP A 892 44.64 12.95 -74.92
C ASP A 892 43.40 12.42 -74.13
N SER A 893 42.71 11.38 -74.65
CA SER A 893 41.56 10.73 -74.00
C SER A 893 41.20 9.39 -74.63
N PHE A 894 40.50 8.50 -73.90
CA PHE A 894 39.95 7.25 -74.45
C PHE A 894 38.67 7.49 -75.26
N ASP A 895 38.51 6.75 -76.37
CA ASP A 895 37.27 6.70 -77.17
C ASP A 895 36.27 5.68 -76.62
N GLY A 896 36.72 4.72 -75.80
CA GLY A 896 35.92 3.66 -75.19
C GLY A 896 36.37 3.36 -73.75
N PHE A 897 35.40 3.25 -72.84
CA PHE A 897 35.63 3.15 -71.38
C PHE A 897 35.30 1.78 -70.79
N ASP A 898 35.18 0.71 -71.59
CA ASP A 898 34.77 -0.63 -71.11
C ASP A 898 35.66 -1.13 -69.96
N GLY A 899 36.99 -0.99 -70.06
CA GLY A 899 37.91 -1.32 -68.97
C GLY A 899 37.67 -0.53 -67.68
N SER A 900 37.28 0.74 -67.80
CA SER A 900 37.00 1.61 -66.63
C SER A 900 35.64 1.31 -66.01
N GLU A 901 34.63 0.98 -66.80
CA GLU A 901 33.31 0.55 -66.32
C GLU A 901 33.39 -0.81 -65.60
N ARG A 902 34.20 -1.74 -66.11
CA ARG A 902 34.48 -3.04 -65.48
C ARG A 902 35.28 -2.90 -64.18
N TYR A 903 36.21 -1.93 -64.09
CA TYR A 903 36.85 -1.57 -62.84
C TYR A 903 35.83 -1.15 -61.79
N GLU A 904 34.94 -0.21 -62.12
CA GLU A 904 33.88 0.24 -61.21
C GLU A 904 32.93 -0.90 -60.80
N ALA A 905 32.64 -1.83 -61.71
CA ALA A 905 31.87 -3.04 -61.42
C ALA A 905 32.60 -3.96 -60.42
N ALA A 906 33.91 -4.16 -60.60
CA ALA A 906 34.73 -4.94 -59.68
C ALA A 906 34.84 -4.28 -58.29
N VAL A 907 34.96 -2.95 -58.22
CA VAL A 907 34.94 -2.19 -56.95
C VAL A 907 33.60 -2.39 -56.22
N ARG A 908 32.47 -2.27 -56.92
CA ARG A 908 31.14 -2.52 -56.34
C ARG A 908 31.00 -3.96 -55.85
N LEU A 909 31.52 -4.93 -56.58
CA LEU A 909 31.48 -6.35 -56.22
C LEU A 909 32.28 -6.64 -54.95
N VAL A 910 33.50 -6.12 -54.84
CA VAL A 910 34.32 -6.24 -53.63
C VAL A 910 33.71 -5.46 -52.46
N GLY A 911 33.08 -4.31 -52.72
CA GLY A 911 32.32 -3.55 -51.72
C GLY A 911 31.06 -4.25 -51.21
N LEU A 912 30.44 -5.13 -52.01
CA LEU A 912 29.36 -6.01 -51.58
C LEU A 912 29.90 -7.13 -50.67
N LEU A 913 30.97 -7.80 -51.09
CA LEU A 913 31.57 -8.90 -50.34
C LEU A 913 32.16 -8.44 -49.00
N GLY A 914 32.72 -7.23 -48.95
CA GLY A 914 33.26 -6.63 -47.74
C GLY A 914 34.45 -7.40 -47.15
N ARG A 915 34.75 -7.12 -45.87
CA ARG A 915 35.86 -7.74 -45.12
C ARG A 915 35.36 -8.42 -43.85
N SER A 916 34.22 -9.08 -43.93
CA SER A 916 33.56 -9.73 -42.79
C SER A 916 33.42 -11.24 -43.05
N PRO A 917 34.51 -12.01 -42.92
CA PRO A 917 34.47 -13.46 -43.08
C PRO A 917 33.34 -14.07 -42.25
N ALA A 918 32.58 -15.00 -42.82
CA ALA A 918 31.44 -15.58 -42.12
C ALA A 918 31.89 -16.51 -40.98
N GLU A 919 31.52 -16.15 -39.76
CA GLU A 919 31.83 -16.92 -38.56
C GLU A 919 30.82 -18.05 -38.32
N PRO A 920 31.18 -19.08 -37.52
CA PRO A 920 30.24 -20.14 -37.15
C PRO A 920 28.91 -19.63 -36.56
N ASP A 921 28.95 -18.58 -35.72
CA ASP A 921 27.72 -17.98 -35.17
C ASP A 921 26.92 -17.19 -36.23
N ALA A 922 27.50 -16.76 -37.35
CA ALA A 922 26.74 -16.12 -38.42
C ALA A 922 25.99 -17.13 -39.31
N ILE A 923 26.43 -18.39 -39.28
CA ILE A 923 25.96 -19.49 -40.15
C ILE A 923 24.98 -20.43 -39.41
N THR A 924 24.94 -20.38 -38.07
CA THR A 924 24.05 -21.22 -37.24
C THR A 924 22.59 -20.76 -37.25
N THR A 925 21.67 -21.75 -37.23
CA THR A 925 20.24 -21.50 -36.99
C THR A 925 19.92 -21.31 -35.51
N ARG A 926 20.86 -21.50 -34.58
CA ARG A 926 20.62 -21.31 -33.13
C ARG A 926 21.48 -20.19 -32.57
N PRO A 927 20.91 -19.01 -32.29
CA PRO A 927 21.65 -17.90 -31.70
C PRO A 927 22.25 -18.28 -30.33
N GLY A 928 23.49 -17.88 -30.08
CA GLY A 928 24.09 -17.94 -28.73
C GLY A 928 24.58 -19.32 -28.26
N LYS A 929 24.56 -20.35 -29.12
CA LYS A 929 25.18 -21.64 -28.80
C LYS A 929 26.71 -21.48 -28.83
N PRO A 930 27.47 -21.96 -27.82
CA PRO A 930 28.92 -21.95 -27.87
C PRO A 930 29.41 -22.71 -29.11
N THR A 931 30.04 -22.01 -30.04
CA THR A 931 30.69 -22.61 -31.20
C THR A 931 32.17 -22.84 -30.87
N GLY A 932 32.72 -23.97 -31.31
CA GLY A 932 34.16 -24.25 -31.17
C GLY A 932 35.04 -23.21 -31.88
N PRO A 933 36.36 -23.23 -31.66
CA PRO A 933 37.27 -22.30 -32.34
C PRO A 933 37.11 -22.40 -33.86
N SER A 934 36.86 -21.26 -34.50
CA SER A 934 36.76 -21.17 -35.96
C SER A 934 38.17 -21.22 -36.55
N GLY A 935 38.49 -22.21 -37.38
CA GLY A 935 39.79 -22.30 -38.08
C GLY A 935 40.11 -21.11 -39.01
N ILE A 936 39.25 -20.09 -39.05
CA ILE A 936 39.37 -18.83 -39.80
C ILE A 936 40.65 -18.08 -39.42
N GLU A 937 40.99 -17.97 -38.13
CA GLU A 937 42.18 -17.24 -37.71
C GLU A 937 43.47 -17.91 -38.22
N ASP A 938 43.54 -19.24 -38.12
CA ASP A 938 44.68 -20.02 -38.59
C ASP A 938 44.82 -19.96 -40.13
N ASP A 939 43.70 -19.99 -40.85
CA ASP A 939 43.65 -19.84 -42.31
C ASP A 939 44.10 -18.43 -42.74
N LEU A 940 43.55 -17.36 -42.15
CA LEU A 940 43.98 -15.98 -42.42
C LEU A 940 45.47 -15.77 -42.08
N ARG A 941 45.93 -16.31 -40.96
CA ARG A 941 47.35 -16.27 -40.56
C ARG A 941 48.23 -16.99 -41.58
N GLY A 942 47.80 -18.15 -42.07
CA GLY A 942 48.49 -18.90 -43.12
C GLY A 942 48.67 -18.08 -44.40
N ARG A 943 47.60 -17.40 -44.84
CA ARG A 943 47.63 -16.51 -46.02
C ARG A 943 48.53 -15.31 -45.82
N TYR A 944 48.44 -14.64 -44.65
CA TYR A 944 49.30 -13.50 -44.31
C TYR A 944 50.78 -13.87 -44.32
N LEU A 945 51.15 -15.00 -43.70
CA LEU A 945 52.53 -15.50 -43.71
C LEU A 945 53.02 -15.81 -45.13
N ARG A 946 52.15 -16.34 -45.98
CA ARG A 946 52.49 -16.61 -47.39
C ARG A 946 52.73 -15.31 -48.16
N LEU A 947 51.90 -14.29 -47.95
CA LEU A 947 52.09 -12.96 -48.54
C LEU A 947 53.40 -12.31 -48.12
N LEU A 948 53.75 -12.37 -46.83
CA LEU A 948 55.02 -11.88 -46.32
C LEU A 948 56.21 -12.57 -47.01
N ARG A 949 56.19 -13.90 -47.15
CA ARG A 949 57.23 -14.65 -47.87
C ARG A 949 57.32 -14.26 -49.35
N THR A 950 56.19 -14.11 -50.03
CA THR A 950 56.18 -13.70 -51.45
C THR A 950 56.75 -12.29 -51.64
N SER A 951 56.36 -11.35 -50.76
CA SER A 951 56.90 -9.97 -50.78
C SER A 951 58.40 -9.93 -50.49
N GLU A 952 58.90 -10.81 -49.63
CA GLU A 952 60.32 -10.93 -49.31
C GLU A 952 61.13 -11.38 -50.52
N VAL A 953 60.70 -12.47 -51.16
CA VAL A 953 61.38 -13.00 -52.34
C VAL A 953 61.39 -11.99 -53.49
N LEU A 954 60.28 -11.27 -53.72
CA LEU A 954 60.23 -10.19 -54.71
C LEU A 954 61.22 -9.06 -54.38
N THR A 955 61.30 -8.65 -53.10
CA THR A 955 62.24 -7.63 -52.62
C THR A 955 63.70 -8.04 -52.86
N ASP A 956 64.04 -9.30 -52.58
CA ASP A 956 65.39 -9.83 -52.71
C ASP A 956 65.81 -9.95 -54.18
N LEU A 957 64.90 -10.39 -55.06
CA LEU A 957 65.15 -10.48 -56.49
C LEU A 957 65.37 -9.10 -57.14
N LEU A 958 64.58 -8.08 -56.76
CA LEU A 958 64.78 -6.70 -57.23
C LEU A 958 66.16 -6.12 -56.85
N GLY A 959 66.77 -6.64 -55.79
CA GLY A 959 68.10 -6.22 -55.33
C GLY A 959 69.28 -7.00 -55.93
N THR A 960 69.02 -8.16 -56.54
CA THR A 960 70.06 -9.12 -56.94
C THR A 960 70.09 -9.42 -58.44
N VAL A 961 68.95 -9.32 -59.13
CA VAL A 961 68.84 -9.55 -60.57
C VAL A 961 69.31 -8.33 -61.35
N THR A 962 70.11 -8.54 -62.40
CA THR A 962 70.65 -7.47 -63.27
C THR A 962 70.25 -7.62 -64.74
N ASP A 963 69.61 -8.74 -65.11
CA ASP A 963 69.10 -8.96 -66.47
C ASP A 963 67.89 -8.05 -66.74
N ALA A 964 67.92 -7.32 -67.87
CA ALA A 964 66.90 -6.32 -68.19
C ALA A 964 65.50 -6.93 -68.39
N THR A 965 65.42 -8.09 -69.06
CA THR A 965 64.16 -8.81 -69.31
C THR A 965 63.56 -9.34 -68.01
N ALA A 966 64.41 -9.88 -67.12
CA ALA A 966 64.01 -10.34 -65.80
C ALA A 966 63.58 -9.19 -64.89
N LEU A 967 64.26 -8.04 -64.94
CA LEU A 967 63.86 -6.83 -64.20
C LEU A 967 62.51 -6.27 -64.66
N GLU A 968 62.23 -6.28 -65.97
CA GLU A 968 60.93 -5.87 -66.53
C GLU A 968 59.80 -6.76 -66.00
N ARG A 969 60.01 -8.08 -65.94
CA ARG A 969 59.05 -9.03 -65.36
C ARG A 969 58.84 -8.81 -63.85
N LEU A 970 59.89 -8.51 -63.09
CA LEU A 970 59.77 -8.19 -61.66
C LEU A 970 59.06 -6.85 -61.41
N LEU A 971 59.27 -5.85 -62.28
CA LEU A 971 58.52 -4.60 -62.23
C LEU A 971 57.03 -4.81 -62.55
N LEU A 972 56.71 -5.70 -63.50
CA LEU A 972 55.33 -6.13 -63.77
C LEU A 972 54.70 -6.79 -62.54
N ALA A 973 55.45 -7.66 -61.86
CA ALA A 973 55.01 -8.26 -60.60
C ALA A 973 54.76 -7.19 -59.52
N CYS A 974 55.60 -6.15 -59.42
CA CYS A 974 55.38 -5.04 -58.49
C CYS A 974 54.08 -4.27 -58.76
N ARG A 975 53.63 -4.16 -60.02
CA ARG A 975 52.34 -3.53 -60.35
C ARG A 975 51.17 -4.26 -59.70
N ARG A 976 51.25 -5.59 -59.57
CA ARG A 976 50.23 -6.41 -58.87
C ARG A 976 50.16 -6.14 -57.37
N TRP A 977 51.19 -5.53 -56.79
CA TRP A 977 51.21 -5.03 -55.41
C TRP A 977 50.81 -3.54 -55.31
N GLY A 978 50.31 -2.95 -56.39
CA GLY A 978 49.99 -1.51 -56.43
C GLY A 978 51.22 -0.59 -56.40
N ILE A 979 52.39 -1.05 -56.88
CA ILE A 979 53.63 -0.25 -56.94
C ILE A 979 53.91 0.15 -58.39
N LEU A 980 53.76 1.44 -58.71
CA LEU A 980 53.92 1.99 -60.06
C LEU A 980 55.23 2.77 -60.19
N THR A 981 56.32 2.09 -60.54
CA THR A 981 57.60 2.72 -60.86
C THR A 981 58.35 1.93 -61.92
N ASN A 982 59.13 2.63 -62.74
CA ASN A 982 60.02 2.02 -63.74
C ASN A 982 61.44 1.78 -63.18
N SER A 983 61.69 2.16 -61.91
CA SER A 983 62.99 1.96 -61.24
C SER A 983 62.93 0.74 -60.32
N PRO A 984 63.70 -0.34 -60.58
CA PRO A 984 63.76 -1.50 -59.70
C PRO A 984 64.18 -1.16 -58.27
N LEU A 985 65.07 -0.17 -58.11
CA LEU A 985 65.50 0.33 -56.79
C LEU A 985 64.35 0.98 -56.03
N MET A 986 63.58 1.84 -56.69
CA MET A 986 62.42 2.50 -56.08
C MET A 986 61.32 1.49 -55.75
N ALA A 987 61.09 0.49 -56.62
CA ALA A 987 60.13 -0.58 -56.37
C ALA A 987 60.49 -1.38 -55.11
N ARG A 988 61.78 -1.70 -54.96
CA ARG A 988 62.32 -2.37 -53.78
C ARG A 988 62.16 -1.54 -52.50
N GLU A 989 62.45 -0.24 -52.55
CA GLU A 989 62.30 0.65 -51.39
C GLU A 989 60.84 0.77 -50.92
N LEU A 990 59.89 0.91 -51.86
CA LEU A 990 58.46 0.98 -51.54
C LEU A 990 57.94 -0.33 -50.92
N LEU A 991 58.38 -1.48 -51.44
CA LEU A 991 57.99 -2.79 -50.89
C LEU A 991 58.62 -3.04 -49.50
N LEU A 992 59.88 -2.64 -49.29
CA LEU A 992 60.54 -2.67 -47.99
C LEU A 992 59.84 -1.80 -46.96
N ALA A 993 59.45 -0.57 -47.33
CA ALA A 993 58.71 0.33 -46.45
C ALA A 993 57.37 -0.28 -46.02
N ARG A 994 56.63 -0.88 -46.96
CA ARG A 994 55.34 -1.53 -46.66
C ARG A 994 55.50 -2.77 -45.77
N ARG A 995 56.54 -3.57 -45.99
CA ARG A 995 56.90 -4.72 -45.12
C ARG A 995 57.33 -4.27 -43.72
N ALA A 996 58.07 -3.17 -43.60
CA ALA A 996 58.51 -2.65 -42.30
C ALA A 996 57.33 -2.19 -41.41
N MET A 997 56.22 -1.79 -42.05
CA MET A 997 54.96 -1.45 -41.37
C MET A 997 54.07 -2.67 -41.10
N ALA A 998 54.42 -3.86 -41.60
CA ALA A 998 53.61 -5.06 -41.47
C ALA A 998 53.79 -5.71 -40.07
N PRO A 999 52.73 -5.85 -39.27
CA PRO A 999 52.82 -6.38 -37.91
C PRO A 999 53.14 -7.89 -37.86
N SER A 1000 53.63 -8.37 -36.71
CA SER A 1000 53.95 -9.78 -36.48
C SER A 1000 52.68 -10.65 -36.43
N ALA A 1001 52.63 -11.70 -37.26
CA ALA A 1001 51.46 -12.58 -37.41
C ALA A 1001 51.05 -13.35 -36.13
N GLN A 1002 51.96 -13.51 -35.17
CA GLN A 1002 51.74 -14.27 -33.93
C GLN A 1002 50.94 -13.50 -32.87
N GLN A 1003 50.81 -12.18 -33.02
CA GLN A 1003 50.20 -11.28 -32.03
C GLN A 1003 48.88 -10.69 -32.52
N LEU A 1004 48.44 -11.05 -33.73
CA LEU A 1004 47.24 -10.52 -34.34
C LEU A 1004 46.08 -11.48 -34.13
N ASP A 1005 44.97 -10.93 -33.65
CA ASP A 1005 43.65 -11.55 -33.70
C ASP A 1005 43.08 -11.48 -35.13
N ARG A 1006 41.86 -11.98 -35.32
CA ARG A 1006 41.15 -11.97 -36.61
C ARG A 1006 41.15 -10.60 -37.28
N ASP A 1007 40.75 -9.56 -36.57
CA ASP A 1007 40.59 -8.22 -37.14
C ASP A 1007 41.96 -7.61 -37.48
N GLY A 1008 42.95 -7.81 -36.61
CA GLY A 1008 44.34 -7.45 -36.89
C GLY A 1008 44.92 -8.14 -38.12
N LEU A 1009 44.58 -9.42 -38.36
CA LEU A 1009 45.00 -10.17 -39.56
C LEU A 1009 44.34 -9.62 -40.83
N LEU A 1010 43.03 -9.31 -40.78
CA LEU A 1010 42.30 -8.74 -41.92
C LEU A 1010 42.87 -7.37 -42.32
N GLU A 1011 43.15 -6.51 -41.34
CA GLU A 1011 43.79 -5.21 -41.56
C GLU A 1011 45.21 -5.38 -42.12
N ALA A 1012 46.02 -6.26 -41.54
CA ALA A 1012 47.39 -6.49 -41.97
C ALA A 1012 47.49 -7.04 -43.40
N ILE A 1013 46.64 -8.02 -43.77
CA ILE A 1013 46.56 -8.54 -45.14
C ILE A 1013 46.16 -7.43 -46.12
N THR A 1014 45.14 -6.64 -45.77
CA THR A 1014 44.68 -5.54 -46.64
C THR A 1014 45.76 -4.48 -46.82
N ALA A 1015 46.37 -4.00 -45.73
CA ALA A 1015 47.41 -2.97 -45.79
C ALA A 1015 48.65 -3.42 -46.58
N LEU A 1016 48.97 -4.72 -46.51
CA LEU A 1016 50.10 -5.29 -47.23
C LEU A 1016 49.84 -5.41 -48.75
N VAL A 1017 48.62 -5.84 -49.12
CA VAL A 1017 48.27 -6.21 -50.51
C VAL A 1017 47.61 -5.08 -51.30
N CYS A 1018 46.67 -4.35 -50.69
CA CYS A 1018 45.74 -3.47 -51.41
C CYS A 1018 45.65 -2.08 -50.72
N PRO A 1019 46.49 -1.10 -51.13
CA PRO A 1019 46.54 0.23 -50.50
C PRO A 1019 45.25 1.05 -50.64
N THR A 1020 44.45 0.78 -51.68
CA THR A 1020 43.13 1.39 -51.92
C THR A 1020 42.07 0.91 -50.93
N GLY A 1021 42.34 -0.19 -50.21
CA GLY A 1021 41.37 -0.86 -49.36
C GLY A 1021 40.31 -1.66 -50.14
N GLN A 1022 40.48 -1.86 -51.44
CA GLN A 1022 39.53 -2.61 -52.26
C GLN A 1022 39.90 -4.10 -52.27
N LEU A 1023 39.82 -4.74 -51.11
CA LEU A 1023 40.05 -6.17 -50.92
C LEU A 1023 38.92 -6.79 -50.11
N ALA A 1024 38.41 -7.93 -50.57
CA ALA A 1024 37.49 -8.77 -49.82
C ALA A 1024 38.21 -10.04 -49.37
N LEU A 1025 37.93 -10.47 -48.13
CA LEU A 1025 38.54 -11.64 -47.51
C LEU A 1025 37.41 -12.49 -46.93
N LEU A 1026 37.31 -13.73 -47.39
CA LEU A 1026 36.20 -14.64 -47.07
C LEU A 1026 36.70 -15.83 -46.24
N SER A 1027 35.82 -16.36 -45.40
CA SER A 1027 36.06 -17.62 -44.67
C SER A 1027 35.67 -18.82 -45.53
N ARG A 1028 36.19 -20.00 -45.19
CA ARG A 1028 35.79 -21.29 -45.77
C ARG A 1028 35.12 -22.11 -44.66
N PRO A 1029 33.79 -22.02 -44.50
CA PRO A 1029 33.12 -22.66 -43.39
C PRO A 1029 33.14 -24.19 -43.54
N ASP A 1030 33.45 -24.91 -42.45
CA ASP A 1030 33.50 -26.38 -42.40
C ASP A 1030 32.13 -27.04 -42.66
N GLY A 1031 31.03 -26.28 -42.55
CA GLY A 1031 29.68 -26.73 -42.85
C GLY A 1031 28.69 -25.57 -42.92
N LEU A 1032 27.71 -25.71 -43.83
CA LEU A 1032 26.58 -24.79 -43.98
C LEU A 1032 25.32 -25.39 -43.32
N PRO A 1033 24.35 -24.58 -42.88
CA PRO A 1033 23.05 -25.10 -42.48
C PRO A 1033 22.33 -25.71 -43.68
N SER A 1034 21.29 -26.50 -43.41
CA SER A 1034 20.44 -27.04 -44.48
C SER A 1034 19.69 -25.89 -45.15
N PHE A 1035 20.14 -25.53 -46.35
CA PHE A 1035 19.52 -24.53 -47.19
C PHE A 1035 18.54 -25.15 -48.18
N ALA A 1036 17.48 -24.41 -48.48
CA ALA A 1036 16.61 -24.65 -49.62
C ALA A 1036 16.57 -23.40 -50.51
N GLN A 1037 16.40 -23.61 -51.81
CA GLN A 1037 16.24 -22.51 -52.75
C GLN A 1037 15.00 -21.69 -52.38
N ALA A 1038 15.13 -20.36 -52.40
CA ALA A 1038 14.06 -19.42 -52.07
C ALA A 1038 13.93 -18.36 -53.18
N ASP A 1039 12.75 -17.74 -53.29
CA ASP A 1039 12.51 -16.58 -54.16
C ASP A 1039 12.31 -15.35 -53.26
N LEU A 1040 13.41 -14.67 -52.93
CA LEU A 1040 13.41 -13.60 -51.92
C LEU A 1040 13.56 -12.20 -52.50
N ASP A 1041 13.93 -12.07 -53.77
CA ASP A 1041 14.42 -10.80 -54.32
C ASP A 1041 13.32 -9.72 -54.37
N LEU A 1042 12.11 -10.11 -54.76
CA LEU A 1042 10.99 -9.18 -54.91
C LEU A 1042 10.25 -8.91 -53.59
N GLU A 1043 9.97 -9.95 -52.81
CA GLU A 1043 9.07 -9.82 -51.64
C GLU A 1043 9.81 -9.56 -50.32
N TRP A 1044 11.07 -9.98 -50.19
CA TRP A 1044 11.82 -9.87 -48.94
C TRP A 1044 12.98 -8.89 -49.05
N LEU A 1045 13.87 -9.08 -50.03
CA LEU A 1045 15.07 -8.24 -50.18
C LEU A 1045 14.70 -6.78 -50.42
N THR A 1046 13.72 -6.52 -51.30
CA THR A 1046 13.24 -5.16 -51.61
C THR A 1046 12.76 -4.40 -50.36
N VAL A 1047 12.09 -5.08 -49.42
CA VAL A 1047 11.56 -4.47 -48.20
C VAL A 1047 12.67 -4.23 -47.17
N VAL A 1048 13.52 -5.23 -46.94
CA VAL A 1048 14.59 -5.13 -45.94
C VAL A 1048 15.68 -4.16 -46.40
N ALA A 1049 16.00 -4.10 -47.69
CA ALA A 1049 16.99 -3.19 -48.27
C ALA A 1049 16.66 -1.71 -48.03
N ALA A 1050 15.38 -1.34 -47.97
CA ALA A 1050 14.93 0.04 -47.70
C ALA A 1050 15.39 0.57 -46.33
N VAL A 1051 15.62 -0.31 -45.36
CA VAL A 1051 16.05 0.04 -43.99
C VAL A 1051 17.45 -0.50 -43.64
N ARG A 1052 18.10 -1.24 -44.55
CA ARG A 1052 19.43 -1.86 -44.35
C ARG A 1052 20.39 -1.52 -45.51
N PRO A 1053 21.31 -0.55 -45.33
CA PRO A 1053 22.23 -0.12 -46.39
C PRO A 1053 23.11 -1.22 -47.01
N ALA A 1054 23.43 -2.26 -46.24
CA ALA A 1054 24.25 -3.37 -46.73
C ALA A 1054 23.49 -4.27 -47.71
N LEU A 1055 22.20 -4.50 -47.46
CA LEU A 1055 21.31 -5.28 -48.33
C LEU A 1055 20.88 -4.50 -49.57
N ALA A 1056 20.81 -3.17 -49.50
CA ALA A 1056 20.63 -2.32 -50.69
C ALA A 1056 21.77 -2.50 -51.71
N ARG A 1057 23.01 -2.73 -51.27
CA ARG A 1057 24.13 -3.05 -52.18
C ARG A 1057 23.95 -4.39 -52.89
N LEU A 1058 23.41 -5.38 -52.17
CA LEU A 1058 23.11 -6.70 -52.72
C LEU A 1058 21.98 -6.60 -53.75
N GLU A 1059 20.90 -5.88 -53.44
CA GLU A 1059 19.78 -5.65 -54.37
C GLU A 1059 20.24 -4.97 -55.66
N VAL A 1060 21.06 -3.92 -55.56
CA VAL A 1060 21.67 -3.26 -56.72
C VAL A 1060 22.54 -4.22 -57.52
N HIS A 1061 23.31 -5.09 -56.86
CA HIS A 1061 24.10 -6.11 -57.56
C HIS A 1061 23.21 -7.10 -58.30
N GLN A 1062 22.16 -7.64 -57.67
CA GLN A 1062 21.23 -8.57 -58.30
C GLN A 1062 20.56 -7.97 -59.54
N PHE A 1063 20.25 -6.67 -59.50
CA PHE A 1063 19.66 -5.96 -60.63
C PHE A 1063 20.64 -5.75 -61.80
N LEU A 1064 21.92 -5.50 -61.51
CA LEU A 1064 22.94 -5.16 -62.52
C LEU A 1064 23.78 -6.37 -63.00
N ALA A 1065 23.78 -7.47 -62.26
CA ALA A 1065 24.65 -8.61 -62.52
C ALA A 1065 24.27 -9.34 -63.83
N ARG A 1066 25.28 -9.70 -64.62
CA ARG A 1066 25.08 -10.58 -65.79
C ARG A 1066 24.68 -11.99 -65.37
N GLN A 1067 25.13 -12.43 -64.20
CA GLN A 1067 24.79 -13.70 -63.57
C GLN A 1067 24.41 -13.41 -62.10
N PRO A 1068 23.12 -13.16 -61.80
CA PRO A 1068 22.67 -12.89 -60.44
C PRO A 1068 22.90 -14.11 -59.55
N LEU A 1069 23.11 -13.85 -58.27
CA LEU A 1069 23.28 -14.89 -57.25
C LEU A 1069 21.91 -15.52 -56.93
N GLN A 1070 21.87 -16.82 -56.72
CA GLN A 1070 20.65 -17.52 -56.31
C GLN A 1070 20.41 -17.34 -54.80
N ALA A 1071 19.17 -17.05 -54.42
CA ALA A 1071 18.77 -16.96 -53.03
C ALA A 1071 18.52 -18.34 -52.41
N TRP A 1072 19.09 -18.54 -51.23
CA TRP A 1072 18.96 -19.73 -50.41
C TRP A 1072 18.52 -19.31 -49.01
N ALA A 1073 17.63 -20.06 -48.38
CA ALA A 1073 17.17 -19.77 -47.03
C ALA A 1073 16.99 -21.05 -46.20
N THR A 1074 17.21 -20.95 -44.90
CA THR A 1074 16.85 -22.03 -43.95
C THR A 1074 15.34 -22.11 -43.74
N LYS A 1075 14.59 -21.04 -44.05
CA LYS A 1075 13.12 -20.97 -43.99
C LYS A 1075 12.54 -20.35 -45.27
N PRO A 1076 12.61 -21.04 -46.42
CA PRO A 1076 12.22 -20.47 -47.72
C PRO A 1076 10.75 -20.04 -47.80
N THR A 1077 9.86 -20.72 -47.05
CA THR A 1077 8.42 -20.43 -47.03
C THR A 1077 8.00 -19.42 -45.95
N ASP A 1078 8.92 -19.01 -45.07
CA ASP A 1078 8.63 -18.08 -43.97
C ASP A 1078 9.82 -17.14 -43.70
N PRO A 1079 10.22 -16.31 -44.68
CA PRO A 1079 11.34 -15.38 -44.53
C PRO A 1079 11.05 -14.23 -43.56
N TRP A 1080 9.77 -13.99 -43.26
CA TRP A 1080 9.34 -13.03 -42.24
C TRP A 1080 9.25 -13.63 -40.85
N GLN A 1081 9.46 -14.94 -40.72
CA GLN A 1081 9.38 -15.65 -39.45
C GLN A 1081 8.02 -15.38 -38.77
N SER A 1082 6.93 -15.56 -39.49
CA SER A 1082 5.57 -15.36 -39.02
C SER A 1082 5.07 -16.51 -38.12
N GLY A 1083 5.63 -17.72 -38.25
CA GLY A 1083 5.21 -18.89 -37.47
C GLY A 1083 5.76 -18.93 -36.03
N PRO A 1084 4.92 -19.14 -34.99
CA PRO A 1084 5.36 -19.09 -33.58
C PRO A 1084 6.21 -20.29 -33.12
N ALA A 1085 6.14 -21.43 -33.83
CA ALA A 1085 6.76 -22.69 -33.40
C ALA A 1085 8.28 -22.77 -33.64
N ASN A 1086 8.85 -21.89 -34.48
CA ASN A 1086 10.26 -21.97 -34.87
C ASN A 1086 11.00 -20.65 -34.56
N THR A 1087 11.71 -20.65 -33.44
CA THR A 1087 12.58 -19.56 -32.95
C THR A 1087 14.02 -19.65 -33.45
N GLU A 1088 14.34 -20.63 -34.29
CA GLU A 1088 15.67 -20.71 -34.92
C GLU A 1088 15.89 -19.47 -35.80
N ARG A 1089 17.13 -19.00 -35.91
CA ARG A 1089 17.55 -17.90 -36.77
C ARG A 1089 17.26 -18.21 -38.24
N LEU A 1090 16.70 -17.24 -38.96
CA LEU A 1090 16.69 -17.26 -40.41
C LEU A 1090 18.09 -16.96 -40.94
N VAL A 1091 18.67 -17.89 -41.68
CA VAL A 1091 19.92 -17.66 -42.41
C VAL A 1091 19.55 -17.60 -43.89
N VAL A 1092 19.82 -16.45 -44.52
CA VAL A 1092 19.68 -16.22 -45.96
C VAL A 1092 21.07 -16.20 -46.56
N ALA A 1093 21.28 -16.91 -47.65
CA ALA A 1093 22.53 -16.93 -48.38
C ALA A 1093 22.28 -16.64 -49.86
N TYR A 1094 23.05 -15.73 -50.43
CA TYR A 1094 23.06 -15.43 -51.84
C TYR A 1094 24.32 -16.01 -52.47
N GLY A 1095 24.16 -16.99 -53.36
CA GLY A 1095 25.32 -17.72 -53.86
C GLY A 1095 25.15 -18.43 -55.19
N PRO A 1096 26.09 -19.30 -55.57
CA PRO A 1096 26.04 -20.05 -56.81
C PRO A 1096 24.86 -21.05 -56.86
N PRO A 1097 24.54 -21.60 -58.05
CA PRO A 1097 23.49 -22.60 -58.20
C PRO A 1097 23.68 -23.90 -57.40
N THR A 1098 24.92 -24.17 -56.99
CA THR A 1098 25.31 -25.35 -56.20
C THR A 1098 26.25 -24.90 -55.09
N LEU A 1099 26.00 -25.31 -53.84
CA LEU A 1099 26.76 -24.89 -52.65
C LEU A 1099 27.92 -25.84 -52.28
N ASP A 1100 28.52 -26.50 -53.27
CA ASP A 1100 29.66 -27.42 -53.07
C ASP A 1100 30.96 -26.62 -52.91
N GLN A 1101 31.60 -26.71 -51.73
CA GLN A 1101 32.80 -25.94 -51.35
C GLN A 1101 32.72 -24.45 -51.69
N VAL A 1102 32.27 -23.65 -50.72
CA VAL A 1102 32.08 -22.20 -50.91
C VAL A 1102 32.96 -21.39 -49.98
N ALA A 1103 33.31 -20.18 -50.42
CA ALA A 1103 33.82 -19.13 -49.57
C ALA A 1103 32.65 -18.22 -49.14
N ALA A 1104 32.64 -17.76 -47.88
CA ALA A 1104 31.50 -17.10 -47.26
C ALA A 1104 31.87 -15.77 -46.59
N THR A 1105 30.98 -14.79 -46.72
CA THR A 1105 31.02 -13.49 -46.03
C THR A 1105 29.65 -13.13 -45.48
N VAL A 1106 29.62 -12.35 -44.41
CA VAL A 1106 28.38 -11.82 -43.80
C VAL A 1106 28.14 -10.41 -44.30
N ILE A 1107 26.95 -10.17 -44.86
CA ILE A 1107 26.53 -8.82 -45.24
C ILE A 1107 25.90 -8.08 -44.05
N ASP A 1108 24.97 -8.72 -43.37
CA ASP A 1108 24.21 -8.11 -42.27
C ASP A 1108 23.64 -9.16 -41.30
N ARG A 1109 23.38 -8.75 -40.06
CA ARG A 1109 22.75 -9.56 -39.02
C ARG A 1109 22.00 -8.66 -38.04
N TRP A 1110 20.78 -9.06 -37.68
CA TRP A 1110 19.98 -8.35 -36.69
C TRP A 1110 19.04 -9.27 -35.92
N THR A 1111 18.49 -8.72 -34.83
CA THR A 1111 17.40 -9.29 -34.05
C THR A 1111 16.25 -8.31 -34.01
N GLU A 1112 15.02 -8.80 -34.07
CA GLU A 1112 13.80 -8.00 -33.95
C GLU A 1112 12.74 -8.75 -33.15
N VAL A 1113 11.75 -8.03 -32.62
CA VAL A 1113 10.64 -8.63 -31.87
C VAL A 1113 9.40 -8.60 -32.74
N ILE A 1114 8.90 -9.78 -33.09
CA ILE A 1114 7.62 -9.92 -33.79
C ILE A 1114 6.52 -9.92 -32.74
N PRO A 1115 5.57 -8.97 -32.78
CA PRO A 1115 4.45 -8.94 -31.85
C PRO A 1115 3.60 -10.21 -31.94
N ASP A 1116 3.12 -10.70 -30.81
CA ASP A 1116 2.18 -11.81 -30.79
C ASP A 1116 0.80 -11.39 -31.32
N THR A 1117 0.07 -12.33 -31.91
CA THR A 1117 -1.29 -12.08 -32.45
C THR A 1117 -2.35 -11.96 -31.37
N GLU A 1118 -2.06 -12.45 -30.17
CA GLU A 1118 -2.90 -12.36 -28.98
C GLU A 1118 -2.11 -11.68 -27.86
N HIS A 1119 -2.78 -10.88 -27.04
CA HIS A 1119 -2.15 -10.16 -25.94
C HIS A 1119 -3.01 -10.23 -24.69
N THR A 1120 -2.42 -10.63 -23.57
CA THR A 1120 -3.10 -10.58 -22.27
C THR A 1120 -3.10 -9.14 -21.77
N THR A 1121 -4.29 -8.59 -21.58
CA THR A 1121 -4.50 -7.27 -20.96
C THR A 1121 -5.25 -7.42 -19.64
N ALA A 1122 -5.30 -6.36 -18.85
CA ALA A 1122 -5.98 -6.37 -17.56
C ALA A 1122 -7.11 -5.33 -17.53
N ALA A 1123 -7.99 -5.42 -16.55
CA ALA A 1123 -8.99 -4.39 -16.28
C ALA A 1123 -9.11 -4.16 -14.79
N ALA A 1124 -9.11 -2.90 -14.38
CA ALA A 1124 -9.42 -2.47 -13.03
C ALA A 1124 -10.88 -2.01 -13.00
N PHE A 1125 -11.69 -2.57 -12.11
CA PHE A 1125 -13.08 -2.14 -11.91
C PHE A 1125 -13.33 -2.01 -10.42
N GLY A 1126 -14.03 -0.93 -10.04
CA GLY A 1126 -14.46 -0.75 -8.67
C GLY A 1126 -15.61 -1.71 -8.39
N PHE A 1127 -15.50 -2.51 -7.35
CA PHE A 1127 -16.54 -3.39 -6.86
C PHE A 1127 -16.80 -3.02 -5.40
N ASP A 1128 -18.07 -3.01 -5.00
CA ASP A 1128 -18.39 -2.82 -3.58
C ASP A 1128 -17.92 -4.08 -2.84
N ALA A 1129 -16.74 -4.00 -2.24
CA ALA A 1129 -16.26 -5.04 -1.37
C ALA A 1129 -17.28 -5.23 -0.23
N PRO A 1130 -17.59 -6.48 0.18
CA PRO A 1130 -18.36 -6.71 1.39
C PRO A 1130 -17.74 -5.91 2.55
N ALA A 1131 -18.45 -4.91 3.03
CA ALA A 1131 -17.98 -4.05 4.12
C ALA A 1131 -18.14 -4.72 5.50
N ALA A 1132 -18.62 -5.97 5.53
CA ALA A 1132 -18.79 -6.74 6.74
C ALA A 1132 -17.44 -7.01 7.40
N ARG A 1133 -17.19 -6.28 8.48
CA ARG A 1133 -16.06 -6.47 9.39
C ARG A 1133 -16.63 -6.72 10.77
N ALA A 1134 -15.87 -7.41 11.61
CA ALA A 1134 -16.13 -7.34 13.04
C ALA A 1134 -16.26 -5.87 13.48
N PRO A 1135 -17.08 -5.57 14.50
CA PRO A 1135 -17.10 -4.24 15.10
C PRO A 1135 -15.68 -3.81 15.43
N GLN A 1136 -15.39 -2.51 15.32
CA GLN A 1136 -14.10 -1.88 15.64
C GLN A 1136 -13.80 -2.00 17.14
N ALA A 1137 -13.52 -3.22 17.58
CA ALA A 1137 -13.23 -3.60 18.93
C ALA A 1137 -12.12 -4.67 18.95
N ILE A 1138 -11.41 -4.73 20.05
CA ILE A 1138 -10.51 -5.83 20.40
C ILE A 1138 -11.16 -6.49 21.61
N LEU A 1139 -11.47 -7.78 21.49
CA LEU A 1139 -12.15 -8.52 22.55
C LEU A 1139 -11.11 -9.09 23.51
N LEU A 1140 -11.26 -8.79 24.79
CA LEU A 1140 -10.52 -9.42 25.86
C LEU A 1140 -11.35 -10.62 26.31
N ALA A 1141 -11.16 -11.77 25.67
CA ALA A 1141 -11.87 -13.01 25.95
C ALA A 1141 -11.49 -13.54 27.33
N VAL A 1142 -12.46 -13.51 28.23
CA VAL A 1142 -12.35 -13.93 29.63
C VAL A 1142 -13.00 -15.29 29.79
N PRO A 1143 -12.30 -16.29 30.36
CA PRO A 1143 -12.88 -17.62 30.56
C PRO A 1143 -14.06 -17.55 31.54
N PRO A 1144 -15.21 -18.19 31.20
CA PRO A 1144 -16.40 -18.18 32.05
C PRO A 1144 -16.26 -19.04 33.32
N ASP A 1145 -15.26 -19.92 33.34
CA ASP A 1145 -14.78 -20.65 34.52
C ASP A 1145 -13.32 -20.25 34.78
N SER A 1146 -13.01 -19.74 35.97
CA SER A 1146 -11.66 -19.31 36.35
C SER A 1146 -10.65 -20.47 36.36
N GLY A 1147 -11.10 -21.72 36.49
CA GLY A 1147 -10.27 -22.92 36.38
C GLY A 1147 -10.20 -23.52 34.97
N GLY A 1148 -10.98 -23.00 34.02
CA GLY A 1148 -11.10 -23.52 32.65
C GLY A 1148 -10.18 -22.83 31.64
N SER A 1149 -9.98 -23.47 30.49
CA SER A 1149 -9.29 -22.89 29.33
C SER A 1149 -10.28 -22.36 28.29
N LEU A 1150 -9.86 -21.43 27.43
CA LEU A 1150 -10.63 -20.95 26.28
C LEU A 1150 -10.59 -21.97 25.14
N ASP A 1151 -11.35 -23.06 25.28
CA ASP A 1151 -11.51 -24.05 24.20
C ASP A 1151 -12.30 -23.46 23.00
N PRO A 1152 -12.24 -24.08 21.80
CA PRO A 1152 -12.92 -23.57 20.62
C PRO A 1152 -14.43 -23.31 20.77
N ALA A 1153 -15.13 -24.15 21.53
CA ALA A 1153 -16.56 -24.01 21.76
C ALA A 1153 -16.86 -22.81 22.67
N THR A 1154 -16.07 -22.65 23.73
CA THR A 1154 -16.14 -21.50 24.63
C THR A 1154 -15.83 -20.21 23.88
N LEU A 1155 -14.82 -20.20 23.01
CA LEU A 1155 -14.47 -19.03 22.19
C LEU A 1155 -15.60 -18.63 21.23
N LEU A 1156 -16.25 -19.61 20.59
CA LEU A 1156 -17.46 -19.36 19.78
C LEU A 1156 -18.56 -18.72 20.64
N ASP A 1157 -18.85 -19.29 21.81
CA ASP A 1157 -19.90 -18.78 22.70
C ASP A 1157 -19.60 -17.34 23.17
N VAL A 1158 -18.33 -17.01 23.44
CA VAL A 1158 -17.89 -15.64 23.76
C VAL A 1158 -18.22 -14.66 22.63
N ILE A 1159 -17.98 -15.05 21.37
CA ILE A 1159 -18.23 -14.20 20.20
C ILE A 1159 -19.74 -14.08 19.93
N VAL A 1160 -20.50 -15.16 20.09
CA VAL A 1160 -21.97 -15.14 19.97
C VAL A 1160 -22.59 -14.25 21.05
N GLU A 1161 -22.13 -14.35 22.30
CA GLU A 1161 -22.54 -13.48 23.41
C GLU A 1161 -22.23 -12.01 23.09
N THR A 1162 -21.03 -11.73 22.57
CA THR A 1162 -20.61 -10.38 22.17
C THR A 1162 -21.48 -9.80 21.05
N ARG A 1163 -21.82 -10.62 20.05
CA ARG A 1163 -22.75 -10.25 18.97
C ARG A 1163 -24.14 -9.90 19.53
N GLN A 1164 -24.67 -10.74 20.41
CA GLN A 1164 -25.96 -10.52 21.06
C GLN A 1164 -25.96 -9.23 21.90
N LEU A 1165 -24.86 -8.95 22.62
CA LEU A 1165 -24.66 -7.69 23.33
C LEU A 1165 -24.63 -6.48 22.38
N ALA A 1166 -23.97 -6.60 21.23
CA ALA A 1166 -23.92 -5.53 20.23
C ALA A 1166 -25.33 -5.19 19.71
N HIS A 1167 -26.18 -6.19 19.49
CA HIS A 1167 -27.59 -5.97 19.12
C HIS A 1167 -28.39 -5.36 20.27
N ALA A 1168 -28.27 -5.91 21.49
CA ALA A 1168 -28.97 -5.42 22.67
C ALA A 1168 -28.68 -3.93 22.97
N ARG A 1169 -27.45 -3.48 22.71
CA ARG A 1169 -27.04 -2.08 22.89
C ARG A 1169 -27.75 -1.10 21.94
N MET A 1170 -28.30 -1.58 20.82
CA MET A 1170 -29.04 -0.75 19.86
C MET A 1170 -30.50 -0.49 20.25
N ALA A 1171 -30.98 -1.11 21.33
CA ALA A 1171 -32.34 -0.91 21.84
C ALA A 1171 -32.49 0.48 22.49
N ARG A 1172 -33.50 1.24 22.07
CA ARG A 1172 -33.86 2.51 22.69
C ARG A 1172 -34.93 2.29 23.74
N PRO A 1173 -35.09 3.20 24.72
CA PRO A 1173 -36.22 3.15 25.66
C PRO A 1173 -37.59 3.06 24.97
N ALA A 1174 -37.72 3.64 23.78
CA ALA A 1174 -38.94 3.63 22.97
C ALA A 1174 -39.22 2.29 22.28
N ASP A 1175 -38.20 1.45 22.09
CA ASP A 1175 -38.30 0.14 21.46
C ASP A 1175 -38.64 -0.95 22.51
N LEU A 1176 -38.28 -0.72 23.78
CA LEU A 1176 -38.59 -1.65 24.89
C LEU A 1176 -40.09 -1.75 25.17
N ASP A 1177 -40.53 -2.97 25.50
CA ASP A 1177 -41.92 -3.28 25.85
C ASP A 1177 -42.44 -2.35 26.97
N PRO A 1178 -43.67 -1.82 26.86
CA PRO A 1178 -44.29 -1.05 27.95
C PRO A 1178 -44.26 -1.74 29.33
N GLN A 1179 -44.36 -3.07 29.40
CA GLN A 1179 -44.23 -3.86 30.64
C GLN A 1179 -42.84 -3.68 31.27
N LEU A 1180 -41.78 -3.70 30.45
CA LEU A 1180 -40.41 -3.42 30.89
C LEU A 1180 -40.29 -1.99 31.45
N ARG A 1181 -40.96 -1.00 30.85
CA ARG A 1181 -40.95 0.39 31.35
C ARG A 1181 -41.64 0.57 32.71
N GLY A 1182 -42.41 -0.41 33.18
CA GLY A 1182 -42.95 -0.47 34.54
C GLY A 1182 -41.94 -0.97 35.57
N LEU A 1183 -41.00 -1.81 35.13
CA LEU A 1183 -39.94 -2.42 35.95
C LEU A 1183 -38.59 -1.66 35.90
N LEU A 1184 -38.38 -0.82 34.88
CA LEU A 1184 -37.13 -0.09 34.67
C LEU A 1184 -36.97 1.31 35.31
N PRO A 1185 -37.98 2.00 35.90
CA PRO A 1185 -37.70 3.27 36.56
C PRO A 1185 -37.02 2.98 37.90
N THR A 1186 -35.72 2.71 37.88
CA THR A 1186 -34.85 2.55 39.06
C THR A 1186 -34.54 3.92 39.68
N ALA A 1187 -34.44 4.98 38.86
CA ALA A 1187 -34.28 6.34 39.33
C ALA A 1187 -35.63 6.98 39.71
N LEU A 1188 -36.20 6.56 40.84
CA LEU A 1188 -37.35 7.21 41.46
C LEU A 1188 -36.88 8.31 42.42
N LEU A 1189 -37.17 9.55 42.06
CA LEU A 1189 -37.01 10.69 42.97
C LEU A 1189 -38.33 10.95 43.71
N PRO A 1190 -38.31 11.13 45.05
CA PRO A 1190 -39.53 11.33 45.83
C PRO A 1190 -40.27 12.59 45.39
N ALA A 1191 -41.58 12.46 45.16
CA ALA A 1191 -42.46 13.57 44.78
C ALA A 1191 -42.93 14.42 45.96
N ALA A 1192 -42.91 13.86 47.18
CA ALA A 1192 -43.29 14.53 48.42
C ALA A 1192 -42.17 14.35 49.45
N GLY A 1193 -41.51 15.46 49.75
CA GLY A 1193 -40.32 15.60 50.55
C GLY A 1193 -39.72 16.96 50.22
N ARG A 1194 -38.93 17.55 51.11
CA ARG A 1194 -38.28 18.86 50.98
C ARG A 1194 -37.21 18.93 49.87
N ILE A 1195 -37.44 18.24 48.76
CA ILE A 1195 -36.75 18.32 47.46
C ILE A 1195 -37.86 18.42 46.41
N GLU A 1196 -38.78 19.36 46.57
CA GLU A 1196 -39.79 19.58 45.55
C GLU A 1196 -39.09 20.04 44.27
N THR A 1197 -39.19 19.24 43.22
CA THR A 1197 -39.04 19.79 41.87
C THR A 1197 -40.38 20.43 41.56
N PHE A 1198 -40.50 21.74 41.83
CA PHE A 1198 -41.58 22.53 41.25
C PHE A 1198 -41.44 22.46 39.73
N LEU A 1199 -42.20 21.55 39.15
CA LEU A 1199 -42.35 21.41 37.71
C LEU A 1199 -43.42 22.41 37.32
N ASP A 1200 -42.99 23.63 37.04
CA ASP A 1200 -43.89 24.65 36.52
C ASP A 1200 -44.64 24.07 35.31
N PRO A 1201 -45.98 24.16 35.29
CA PRO A 1201 -46.69 24.02 34.04
C PRO A 1201 -46.29 25.21 33.16
N GLN A 1202 -45.59 24.96 32.06
CA GLN A 1202 -45.67 25.91 30.94
C GLN A 1202 -47.08 25.81 30.37
N GLY A 1203 -47.83 26.88 30.63
CA GLY A 1203 -49.17 27.23 30.20
C GLY A 1203 -49.47 28.61 30.74
#